data_AF-A0A5B0M3L2-F1
#
_entry.id   AF-A0A5B0M3L2-F1
#
_cell.length_a   1.000
_cell.length_b   1.000
_cell.length_c   1.000
_cell.angle_alpha   90.00
_cell.angle_beta   90.00
_cell.angle_gamma   90.00
#
_symmetry.space_group_name_H-M   'P 1'
#
loop_
_entity.id
_entity.type
_entity.pdbx_description
1 polymer ?
#
loop_
_entity_poly.entity_id
_entity_poly.type
_entity_poly.pdbx_seq_one_letter_code
_entity_poly.pdbx_strand_id
1 'polypeptide(L)'
;MPPKMVMTAASKEPVAAKQPYKKYLKMLTEYSEHKDKIAKIDSALEAVQGISRGVPRPIPAPTVSETKLGVISLIGQLDEAKLAKFEPESEAAVKSLGRTNWKMPKPLESYFPDLLKEKYQAIDITKFSDAREIQLAPKNPGELANPTFSTAEEVIHALPADFDATTELYRYTLIKGFEKVLDNVRPSVKLILDRTTTKPMQAVFKKPSLLKPQIEAYINKLGETDFQRLHGIRPSQMFEKLSQPATPADKIKYALTSRKQFLAEDDFGALELVGYHPQLFRDKLDKMIIQTKSINDPKTAEYLKTLQSLRDEAFTNDPANHAYVEKLFEDKFIDATTRAKLNQPGISQQQFLEALGTQEGFSERLMTPFKQDLLATTTTPHPFPVKVDGVEAHDEAKYIMTQTYLEDLDKRAKSFYLTKDAFETPNSMKFDKAIEVYDPTAVRKYVKKPDRDLLAKAYVEFHLPRKPAFKPDVPKPKPAPAPAPAPVDKVAYKSRLDKFFSEINRPASPANDIRIPGLGVDNEKFRNLGTVDRRLAEFLREPLTRYDYRLVGTPWEKMPYADRVKLNDAAKLIFRDIDGLIEEAATTPQRLARLTRLENSLNDSIPGMLEIMQRIREHANRGNGWFDATKTEASIDTINQAYRARMAKLKALEEQKTQNLVAGGSAPTEQANVLPSVQNNPAK
;
A
#
# COMPACT_ATOMS: atom_id res chain seq x y z
N MET A 1 34.56 16.47 -45.86
CA MET A 1 34.14 15.28 -46.64
C MET A 1 32.96 15.69 -47.53
N PRO A 2 32.96 15.34 -48.83
CA PRO A 2 31.86 15.70 -49.72
C PRO A 2 30.58 14.92 -49.32
N PRO A 3 29.38 15.44 -49.62
CA PRO A 3 28.13 14.74 -49.31
C PRO A 3 28.07 13.44 -50.12
N LYS A 4 28.00 12.29 -49.43
CA LYS A 4 27.82 10.98 -50.07
C LYS A 4 26.47 10.96 -50.79
N MET A 5 26.51 10.86 -52.12
CA MET A 5 25.34 10.63 -52.96
C MET A 5 24.80 9.21 -52.71
N VAL A 6 23.48 9.07 -52.57
CA VAL A 6 22.79 7.78 -52.46
C VAL A 6 21.84 7.66 -53.66
N MET A 7 21.92 6.55 -54.39
CA MET A 7 20.99 6.25 -55.48
C MET A 7 19.73 5.61 -54.91
N THR A 8 18.55 6.11 -55.30
CA THR A 8 17.27 5.40 -55.11
C THR A 8 16.85 4.74 -56.42
N ALA A 9 16.21 3.58 -56.34
CA ALA A 9 15.95 2.67 -57.45
C ALA A 9 14.95 3.17 -58.53
N ALA A 10 14.60 4.46 -58.55
CA ALA A 10 13.59 5.00 -59.45
C ALA A 10 14.01 6.21 -60.30
N SER A 11 15.18 6.84 -60.08
CA SER A 11 15.67 7.87 -61.02
C SER A 11 17.20 7.98 -61.04
N LYS A 12 17.77 8.09 -62.25
CA LYS A 12 19.22 8.14 -62.52
C LYS A 12 19.77 9.57 -62.49
N GLU A 13 19.48 10.36 -61.45
CA GLU A 13 20.23 11.60 -61.21
C GLU A 13 20.64 11.75 -59.74
N PRO A 14 21.90 12.17 -59.46
CA PRO A 14 22.41 12.30 -58.11
C PRO A 14 21.80 13.52 -57.41
N VAL A 15 20.81 13.29 -56.54
CA VAL A 15 20.28 14.33 -55.67
C VAL A 15 21.23 14.53 -54.49
N ALA A 16 21.76 15.74 -54.34
CA ALA A 16 22.51 16.13 -53.15
C ALA A 16 21.63 15.88 -51.92
N ALA A 17 22.01 14.91 -51.09
CA ALA A 17 21.32 14.61 -49.84
C ALA A 17 21.46 15.83 -48.91
N LYS A 18 20.50 16.77 -48.99
CA LYS A 18 20.10 17.54 -47.81
C LYS A 18 19.93 16.49 -46.70
N GLN A 19 20.32 16.78 -45.46
CA GLN A 19 20.10 15.86 -44.34
C GLN A 19 18.79 16.22 -43.61
N PRO A 20 17.59 16.12 -44.22
CA PRO A 20 16.33 16.41 -43.55
C PRO A 20 16.07 15.38 -42.44
N TYR A 21 16.78 14.25 -42.43
CA TYR A 21 16.71 13.21 -41.41
C TYR A 21 17.04 13.71 -40.00
N LYS A 22 18.16 14.43 -39.82
CA LYS A 22 18.52 14.98 -38.49
C LYS A 22 17.48 15.98 -38.00
N LYS A 23 16.93 16.77 -38.93
CA LYS A 23 15.88 17.75 -38.64
C LYS A 23 14.55 17.06 -38.30
N TYR A 24 14.19 16.03 -39.04
CA TYR A 24 12.98 15.22 -38.80
C TYR A 24 13.05 14.51 -37.45
N LEU A 25 14.15 13.81 -37.18
CA LEU A 25 14.39 13.16 -35.90
C LEU A 25 14.34 14.13 -34.72
N LYS A 26 14.99 15.28 -34.85
CA LYS A 26 14.97 16.32 -33.83
C LYS A 26 13.55 16.82 -33.58
N MET A 27 12.79 17.14 -34.62
CA MET A 27 11.41 17.64 -34.49
C MET A 27 10.43 16.58 -33.98
N LEU A 28 10.64 15.31 -34.34
CA LEU A 28 9.83 14.20 -33.85
C LEU A 28 10.13 13.88 -32.39
N THR A 29 11.41 13.93 -31.98
CA THR A 29 11.83 13.77 -30.59
C THR A 29 11.26 14.90 -29.73
N GLU A 30 11.43 16.16 -30.15
CA GLU A 30 10.84 17.32 -29.48
C GLU A 30 9.32 17.14 -29.35
N TYR A 31 8.61 16.81 -30.43
CA TYR A 31 7.17 16.58 -30.38
C TYR A 31 6.76 15.43 -29.44
N SER A 32 7.51 14.33 -29.41
CA SER A 32 7.25 13.20 -28.50
C SER A 32 7.46 13.60 -27.04
N GLU A 33 8.57 14.28 -26.73
CA GLU A 33 8.87 14.77 -25.38
C GLU A 33 7.79 15.73 -24.88
N HIS A 34 7.31 16.64 -25.75
CA HIS A 34 6.20 17.53 -25.44
C HIS A 34 4.90 16.77 -25.16
N LYS A 35 4.55 15.80 -26.03
CA LYS A 35 3.35 14.98 -25.87
C LYS A 35 3.40 14.16 -24.58
N ASP A 36 4.56 13.60 -24.24
CA ASP A 36 4.77 12.83 -23.01
C ASP A 36 4.67 13.71 -21.77
N LYS A 37 5.16 14.96 -21.83
CA LYS A 37 5.02 15.93 -20.74
C LYS A 37 3.53 16.24 -20.49
N ILE A 38 2.76 16.54 -21.54
CA ILE A 38 1.32 16.79 -21.45
C ILE A 38 0.56 15.54 -20.95
N ALA A 39 0.88 14.34 -21.45
CA ALA A 39 0.24 13.09 -21.02
C ALA A 39 0.50 12.74 -19.56
N LYS A 40 1.70 13.04 -19.03
CA LYS A 40 2.02 12.87 -17.60
C LYS A 40 1.17 13.79 -16.72
N ILE A 41 0.89 15.01 -17.19
CA ILE A 41 0.05 15.97 -16.48
C ILE A 41 -1.42 15.54 -16.50
N ASP A 42 -1.92 15.11 -17.66
CA ASP A 42 -3.27 14.53 -17.79
C ASP A 42 -3.45 13.34 -16.83
N SER A 43 -2.47 12.44 -16.78
CA SER A 43 -2.47 11.28 -15.89
C SER A 43 -2.42 11.68 -14.41
N ALA A 44 -1.64 12.71 -14.06
CA ALA A 44 -1.55 13.21 -12.68
C ALA A 44 -2.87 13.88 -12.24
N LEU A 45 -3.51 14.65 -13.12
CA LEU A 45 -4.81 15.26 -12.86
C LEU A 45 -5.92 14.20 -12.76
N GLU A 46 -5.89 13.16 -13.59
CA GLU A 46 -6.80 12.01 -13.48
C GLU A 46 -6.63 11.29 -12.14
N ALA A 47 -5.39 11.03 -11.75
CA ALA A 47 -5.07 10.39 -10.48
C ALA A 47 -5.59 11.22 -9.29
N VAL A 48 -5.46 12.55 -9.35
CA VAL A 48 -5.96 13.48 -8.32
C VAL A 48 -7.48 13.53 -8.29
N GLN A 49 -8.17 13.57 -9.44
CA GLN A 49 -9.63 13.48 -9.50
C GLN A 49 -10.18 12.14 -8.97
N GLY A 50 -9.35 11.08 -9.02
CA GLY A 50 -9.67 9.75 -8.50
C GLY A 50 -9.62 9.60 -6.97
N ILE A 51 -9.01 10.55 -6.24
CA ILE A 51 -8.81 10.48 -4.78
C ILE A 51 -10.13 10.48 -3.98
N SER A 52 -11.26 10.86 -4.59
CA SER A 52 -12.59 10.82 -3.96
C SER A 52 -13.41 9.53 -4.17
N ARG A 53 -12.83 8.43 -4.67
CA ARG A 53 -13.57 7.15 -4.84
C ARG A 53 -13.93 6.45 -3.53
N GLY A 54 -13.35 6.86 -2.40
CA GLY A 54 -13.91 6.53 -1.09
C GLY A 54 -15.16 7.36 -0.86
N VAL A 55 -16.33 6.72 -0.85
CA VAL A 55 -17.58 7.33 -0.35
C VAL A 55 -17.27 8.05 0.97
N PRO A 56 -17.63 9.34 1.13
CA PRO A 56 -17.58 9.97 2.43
C PRO A 56 -18.49 9.14 3.33
N ARG A 57 -17.91 8.44 4.31
CA ARG A 57 -18.74 8.13 5.46
C ARG A 57 -19.17 9.51 5.99
N PRO A 58 -20.45 9.75 6.28
CA PRO A 58 -20.79 10.80 7.21
C PRO A 58 -20.19 10.35 8.54
N ILE A 59 -18.93 10.72 8.73
CA ILE A 59 -18.35 10.79 10.05
C ILE A 59 -18.97 12.06 10.61
N PRO A 60 -19.64 12.04 11.78
CA PRO A 60 -19.95 13.30 12.46
C PRO A 60 -18.65 14.11 12.48
N ALA A 61 -18.72 15.40 12.12
CA ALA A 61 -17.56 16.28 12.16
C ALA A 61 -16.77 15.92 13.44
N PRO A 62 -15.49 15.52 13.35
CA PRO A 62 -14.69 15.46 14.54
C PRO A 62 -14.68 16.90 15.02
N THR A 63 -15.48 17.21 16.03
CA THR A 63 -15.22 18.32 16.92
C THR A 63 -13.75 18.16 17.25
N VAL A 64 -12.89 19.03 16.70
CA VAL A 64 -11.50 19.12 17.12
C VAL A 64 -11.59 19.19 18.63
N SER A 65 -11.12 18.15 19.33
CA SER A 65 -11.39 18.05 20.76
C SER A 65 -10.89 19.34 21.41
N GLU A 66 -11.66 19.88 22.34
CA GLU A 66 -11.30 21.14 23.01
C GLU A 66 -9.88 21.06 23.59
N THR A 67 -9.46 19.86 23.99
CA THR A 67 -8.09 19.52 24.37
C THR A 67 -7.07 19.85 23.29
N LYS A 68 -7.30 19.46 22.03
CA LYS A 68 -6.38 19.74 20.92
C LYS A 68 -6.27 21.23 20.61
N LEU A 69 -7.39 21.96 20.62
CA LEU A 69 -7.39 23.42 20.50
C LEU A 69 -6.69 24.08 21.69
N GLY A 70 -6.88 23.55 22.90
CA GLY A 70 -6.21 23.98 24.12
C GLY A 70 -4.68 23.83 24.05
N VAL A 71 -4.18 22.70 23.53
CA VAL A 71 -2.74 22.47 23.32
C VAL A 71 -2.16 23.43 22.28
N ILE A 72 -2.85 23.64 21.16
CA ILE A 72 -2.42 24.60 20.12
C ILE A 72 -2.35 26.02 20.72
N SER A 73 -3.38 26.41 21.48
CA SER A 73 -3.42 27.70 22.18
C SER A 73 -2.28 27.83 23.18
N LEU A 74 -2.02 26.79 23.98
CA LEU A 74 -0.92 26.74 24.94
C LEU A 74 0.43 26.98 24.24
N ILE A 75 0.72 26.25 23.16
CA ILE A 75 1.96 26.41 22.37
C ILE A 75 2.05 27.83 21.80
N GLY A 76 0.94 28.35 21.26
CA GLY A 76 0.87 29.69 20.68
C GLY A 76 1.11 30.82 21.69
N GLN A 77 0.84 30.56 22.97
CA GLN A 77 1.01 31.51 24.07
C GLN A 77 2.34 31.34 24.83
N LEU A 78 3.22 30.42 24.44
CA LEU A 78 4.53 30.28 25.07
C LEU A 78 5.40 31.51 24.78
N ASP A 79 6.13 31.94 25.80
CA ASP A 79 7.12 33.01 25.75
C ASP A 79 8.36 32.62 26.58
N GLU A 80 9.41 33.44 26.49
CA GLU A 80 10.66 33.20 27.23
C GLU A 80 10.43 33.14 28.75
N ALA A 81 9.55 33.98 29.30
CA ALA A 81 9.29 34.03 30.73
C ALA A 81 8.63 32.74 31.26
N LYS A 82 7.70 32.15 30.50
CA LYS A 82 7.04 30.89 30.84
C LYS A 82 7.99 29.70 30.80
N LEU A 83 9.02 29.76 29.95
CA LEU A 83 9.97 28.66 29.76
C LEU A 83 11.26 28.79 30.58
N ALA A 84 11.62 29.99 31.04
CA ALA A 84 12.84 30.27 31.79
C ALA A 84 13.02 29.33 33.01
N LYS A 85 11.93 28.97 33.70
CA LYS A 85 11.96 28.07 34.85
C LYS A 85 12.44 26.64 34.53
N PHE A 86 12.46 26.26 33.26
CA PHE A 86 12.86 24.91 32.82
C PHE A 86 14.25 24.86 32.17
N GLU A 87 14.86 26.00 31.85
CA GLU A 87 16.20 26.06 31.24
C GLU A 87 17.24 25.22 31.99
N PRO A 88 17.32 25.25 33.35
CA PRO A 88 18.25 24.39 34.09
C PRO A 88 18.00 22.89 33.89
N GLU A 89 16.76 22.47 33.67
CA GLU A 89 16.39 21.06 33.47
C GLU A 89 16.82 20.58 32.07
N SER A 90 16.68 21.41 31.02
CA SER A 90 17.23 21.13 29.70
C SER A 90 18.76 21.07 29.70
N GLU A 91 19.42 22.04 30.33
CA GLU A 91 20.88 22.05 30.45
C GLU A 91 21.39 20.80 31.19
N ALA A 92 20.72 20.41 32.28
CA ALA A 92 21.04 19.20 33.01
C ALA A 92 20.85 17.94 32.15
N ALA A 93 19.77 17.86 31.38
CA ALA A 93 19.52 16.76 30.45
C ALA A 93 20.65 16.62 29.42
N VAL A 94 21.01 17.71 28.73
CA VAL A 94 22.10 17.73 27.73
C VAL A 94 23.44 17.39 28.38
N LYS A 95 23.77 18.01 29.51
CA LYS A 95 25.04 17.79 30.23
C LYS A 95 25.18 16.36 30.74
N SER A 96 24.09 15.74 31.17
CA SER A 96 24.10 14.33 31.62
C SER A 96 24.48 13.38 30.48
N LEU A 97 23.97 13.64 29.27
CA LEU A 97 24.28 12.86 28.07
C LEU A 97 25.69 13.11 27.54
N GLY A 98 26.22 14.33 27.72
CA GLY A 98 27.59 14.69 27.34
C GLY A 98 28.68 13.92 28.07
N ARG A 99 28.34 13.23 29.17
CA ARG A 99 29.27 12.38 29.94
C ARG A 99 29.37 10.94 29.41
N THR A 100 28.58 10.61 28.39
CA THR A 100 28.49 9.25 27.86
C THR A 100 29.57 9.01 26.79
N ASN A 101 29.93 7.74 26.58
CA ASN A 101 30.91 7.37 25.55
C ASN A 101 30.34 7.38 24.12
N TRP A 102 29.08 7.79 23.93
CA TRP A 102 28.41 7.78 22.65
C TRP A 102 28.77 9.01 21.82
N LYS A 103 29.32 8.79 20.62
CA LYS A 103 29.57 9.85 19.64
C LYS A 103 28.30 10.12 18.84
N MET A 104 27.65 11.24 19.09
CA MET A 104 26.44 11.64 18.38
C MET A 104 26.76 12.27 17.02
N PRO A 105 25.96 12.00 15.97
CA PRO A 105 26.13 12.62 14.65
C PRO A 105 25.97 14.14 14.62
N LYS A 106 25.23 14.69 15.59
CA LYS A 106 24.95 16.13 15.74
C LYS A 106 25.13 16.54 17.21
N PRO A 107 25.26 17.85 17.50
CA PRO A 107 25.30 18.35 18.88
C PRO A 107 24.09 17.87 19.69
N LEU A 108 24.29 17.55 20.97
CA LEU A 108 23.27 16.96 21.83
C LEU A 108 22.05 17.88 21.98
N GLU A 109 22.28 19.19 22.01
CA GLU A 109 21.27 20.25 22.08
C GLU A 109 20.28 20.15 20.92
N SER A 110 20.74 19.78 19.72
CA SER A 110 19.90 19.71 18.52
C SER A 110 18.85 18.58 18.54
N TYR A 111 18.95 17.65 19.48
CA TYR A 111 17.95 16.60 19.66
C TYR A 111 16.75 17.07 20.45
N PHE A 112 16.92 18.07 21.32
CA PHE A 112 15.88 18.60 22.20
C PHE A 112 15.18 19.76 21.48
N PRO A 113 13.88 19.62 21.15
CA PRO A 113 13.16 20.65 20.41
C PRO A 113 13.08 21.97 21.17
N ASP A 114 13.33 23.08 20.47
CA ASP A 114 13.14 24.42 21.02
C ASP A 114 11.67 24.83 20.85
N LEU A 115 10.91 24.86 21.95
CA LEU A 115 9.47 25.18 21.93
C LEU A 115 9.14 26.58 21.39
N LEU A 116 10.05 27.55 21.50
CA LEU A 116 9.82 28.92 20.99
C LEU A 116 10.12 29.03 19.50
N LYS A 117 11.19 28.37 19.04
CA LYS A 117 11.60 28.39 17.63
C LYS A 117 10.78 27.44 16.77
N GLU A 118 10.58 26.20 17.24
CA GLU A 118 9.92 25.13 16.48
C GLU A 118 8.40 25.14 16.67
N LYS A 119 7.90 25.71 17.79
CA LYS A 119 6.47 25.83 18.10
C LYS A 119 5.70 24.53 17.84
N TYR A 120 4.79 24.55 16.87
CA TYR A 120 3.92 23.44 16.50
C TYR A 120 4.66 22.24 15.91
N GLN A 121 5.94 22.39 15.53
CA GLN A 121 6.78 21.32 15.00
C GLN A 121 7.62 20.63 16.08
N ALA A 122 7.69 21.20 17.29
CA ALA A 122 8.50 20.67 18.38
C ALA A 122 8.04 19.26 18.81
N ILE A 123 6.74 18.97 18.67
CA ILE A 123 6.11 17.71 19.06
C ILE A 123 5.02 17.27 18.08
N ASP A 124 4.65 15.99 18.16
CA ASP A 124 3.40 15.49 17.60
C ASP A 124 2.22 15.95 18.48
N ILE A 125 1.58 17.06 18.08
CA ILE A 125 0.45 17.67 18.80
C ILE A 125 -0.70 16.69 18.99
N THR A 126 -0.95 15.82 18.01
CA THR A 126 -2.08 14.89 18.06
C THR A 126 -1.83 13.85 19.14
N LYS A 127 -0.65 13.23 19.17
CA LYS A 127 -0.31 12.27 20.23
C LYS A 127 -0.39 12.87 21.63
N PHE A 128 0.09 14.11 21.79
CA PHE A 128 0.03 14.80 23.07
C PHE A 128 -1.41 15.14 23.45
N SER A 129 -2.21 15.68 22.52
CA SER A 129 -3.62 16.04 22.79
C SER A 129 -4.46 14.81 23.11
N ASP A 130 -4.27 13.70 22.39
CA ASP A 130 -5.02 12.47 22.61
C ASP A 130 -4.68 11.86 23.99
N ALA A 131 -3.40 11.89 24.37
CA ALA A 131 -2.98 11.44 25.70
C ALA A 131 -3.56 12.32 26.81
N ARG A 132 -3.58 13.65 26.61
CA ARG A 132 -4.17 14.60 27.56
C ARG A 132 -5.69 14.47 27.65
N GLU A 133 -6.37 14.14 26.55
CA GLU A 133 -7.81 13.89 26.56
C GLU A 133 -8.14 12.66 27.42
N ILE A 134 -7.33 11.61 27.32
CA ILE A 134 -7.43 10.45 28.20
C ILE A 134 -7.11 10.83 29.65
N GLN A 135 -6.10 11.67 29.91
CA GLN A 135 -5.77 12.15 31.27
C GLN A 135 -6.92 12.93 31.93
N LEU A 136 -7.60 13.80 31.18
CA LEU A 136 -8.68 14.66 31.67
C LEU A 136 -10.00 13.90 31.91
N ALA A 137 -10.15 12.70 31.35
CA ALA A 137 -11.33 11.87 31.58
C ALA A 137 -11.44 11.42 33.05
N PRO A 138 -12.66 11.29 33.61
CA PRO A 138 -12.85 10.76 34.96
C PRO A 138 -12.27 9.34 35.08
N LYS A 139 -11.42 9.10 36.09
CA LYS A 139 -10.76 7.80 36.31
C LYS A 139 -10.95 7.26 37.71
N ASN A 140 -11.01 5.94 37.80
CA ASN A 140 -10.93 5.24 39.07
C ASN A 140 -9.45 5.22 39.56
N PRO A 141 -9.17 5.41 40.86
CA PRO A 141 -7.79 5.44 41.38
C PRO A 141 -6.95 4.20 41.04
N GLY A 142 -7.58 3.04 40.86
CA GLY A 142 -6.91 1.79 40.46
C GLY A 142 -6.40 1.75 39.01
N GLU A 143 -6.96 2.58 38.12
CA GLU A 143 -6.54 2.67 36.71
C GLU A 143 -5.25 3.50 36.54
N LEU A 144 -4.90 4.29 37.56
CA LEU A 144 -3.72 5.17 37.57
C LEU A 144 -2.44 4.47 38.05
N ALA A 145 -2.53 3.23 38.53
CA ALA A 145 -1.46 2.51 39.20
C ALA A 145 -0.72 1.53 38.28
N ASN A 146 -0.38 1.94 37.04
CA ASN A 146 0.52 1.15 36.22
C ASN A 146 1.99 1.45 36.62
N PRO A 147 2.76 0.48 37.15
CA PRO A 147 4.15 0.70 37.51
C PRO A 147 5.10 0.70 36.29
N THR A 148 4.61 0.42 35.08
CA THR A 148 5.45 0.29 33.88
C THR A 148 4.79 0.92 32.65
N PHE A 149 5.47 1.90 32.07
CA PHE A 149 5.01 2.64 30.89
C PHE A 149 5.89 2.32 29.68
N SER A 150 5.25 2.15 28.52
CA SER A 150 5.91 1.86 27.25
C SER A 150 6.13 3.10 26.39
N THR A 151 5.35 4.17 26.64
CA THR A 151 5.42 5.45 25.93
C THR A 151 5.23 6.63 26.89
N ALA A 152 5.65 7.83 26.49
CA ALA A 152 5.42 9.05 27.26
C ALA A 152 3.93 9.39 27.39
N GLU A 153 3.16 9.08 26.35
CA GLU A 153 1.71 9.25 26.27
C GLU A 153 1.00 8.38 27.32
N GLU A 154 1.43 7.14 27.52
CA GLU A 154 0.91 6.28 28.60
C GLU A 154 1.20 6.84 29.99
N VAL A 155 2.33 7.53 30.18
CA VAL A 155 2.61 8.22 31.45
C VAL A 155 1.63 9.37 31.66
N ILE A 156 1.38 10.17 30.62
CA ILE A 156 0.42 11.30 30.66
C ILE A 156 -0.97 10.82 31.07
N HIS A 157 -1.41 9.66 30.57
CA HIS A 157 -2.68 9.07 31.00
C HIS A 157 -2.78 8.91 32.53
N ALA A 158 -1.66 8.66 33.20
CA ALA A 158 -1.64 8.37 34.62
C ALA A 158 -1.35 9.60 35.50
N LEU A 159 -1.16 10.79 34.91
CA LEU A 159 -0.97 12.06 35.62
C LEU A 159 -2.30 12.63 36.15
N PRO A 160 -2.26 13.52 37.16
CA PRO A 160 -3.45 14.24 37.63
C PRO A 160 -4.09 15.09 36.52
N ALA A 161 -5.42 15.20 36.50
CA ALA A 161 -6.14 15.98 35.49
C ALA A 161 -5.86 17.50 35.60
N ASP A 162 -5.52 17.98 36.79
CA ASP A 162 -5.16 19.37 37.10
C ASP A 162 -3.66 19.67 36.96
N PHE A 163 -2.88 18.73 36.40
CA PHE A 163 -1.45 18.89 36.21
C PHE A 163 -1.12 20.06 35.25
N ASP A 164 -0.09 20.86 35.60
CA ASP A 164 0.30 22.06 34.86
C ASP A 164 0.66 21.74 33.41
N ALA A 165 -0.18 22.18 32.47
CA ALA A 165 -0.06 21.86 31.05
C ALA A 165 1.27 22.34 30.44
N THR A 166 1.83 23.45 30.94
CA THR A 166 3.11 23.96 30.47
C THR A 166 4.26 23.03 30.88
N THR A 167 4.28 22.60 32.14
CA THR A 167 5.25 21.63 32.67
C THR A 167 5.13 20.29 31.95
N GLU A 168 3.89 19.81 31.74
CA GLU A 168 3.63 18.57 31.01
C GLU A 168 4.17 18.60 29.59
N LEU A 169 3.83 19.66 28.84
CA LEU A 169 4.29 19.88 27.47
C LEU A 169 5.82 19.94 27.40
N TYR A 170 6.45 20.69 28.30
CA TYR A 170 7.90 20.82 28.34
C TYR A 170 8.60 19.50 28.65
N ARG A 171 8.16 18.77 29.67
CA ARG A 171 8.79 17.49 30.04
C ARG A 171 8.55 16.41 29.00
N TYR A 172 7.40 16.44 28.34
CA TYR A 172 7.14 15.63 27.16
C TYR A 172 8.13 15.93 26.02
N THR A 173 8.46 17.19 25.75
CA THR A 173 9.44 17.54 24.70
C THR A 173 10.85 17.03 25.03
N LEU A 174 11.27 17.11 26.30
CA LEU A 174 12.55 16.55 26.74
C LEU A 174 12.61 15.03 26.52
N ILE A 175 11.55 14.30 26.89
CA ILE A 175 11.47 12.85 26.68
C ILE A 175 11.53 12.53 25.19
N LYS A 176 10.78 13.24 24.35
CA LYS A 176 10.83 13.04 22.88
C LYS A 176 12.20 13.38 22.30
N GLY A 177 12.88 14.38 22.83
CA GLY A 177 14.26 14.70 22.47
C GLY A 177 15.22 13.56 22.78
N PHE A 178 15.12 12.99 23.99
CA PHE A 178 15.92 11.81 24.36
C PHE A 178 15.60 10.58 23.51
N GLU A 179 14.33 10.34 23.16
CA GLU A 179 13.96 9.26 22.23
C GLU A 179 14.66 9.40 20.86
N LYS A 180 14.82 10.64 20.34
CA LYS A 180 15.61 10.90 19.11
C LYS A 180 17.11 10.63 19.31
N VAL A 181 17.64 10.81 20.52
CA VAL A 181 19.03 10.40 20.84
C VAL A 181 19.15 8.88 20.74
N LEU A 182 18.21 8.14 21.33
CA LEU A 182 18.19 6.68 21.28
C LEU A 182 18.09 6.13 19.85
N ASP A 183 17.41 6.83 18.94
CA ASP A 183 17.34 6.45 17.52
C ASP A 183 18.72 6.41 16.82
N ASN A 184 19.71 7.14 17.32
CA ASN A 184 21.09 7.07 16.82
C ASN A 184 21.95 6.00 17.52
N VAL A 185 21.58 5.64 18.75
CA VAL A 185 22.29 4.65 19.57
C VAL A 185 21.88 3.23 19.18
N ARG A 186 20.57 2.98 19.05
CA ARG A 186 19.97 1.66 18.79
C ARG A 186 20.56 0.95 17.56
N PRO A 187 20.84 1.60 16.41
CA PRO A 187 21.41 0.90 15.24
C PRO A 187 22.80 0.29 15.54
N SER A 188 23.65 1.00 16.27
CA SER A 188 24.98 0.52 16.65
C SER A 188 24.89 -0.66 17.63
N VAL A 189 23.97 -0.58 18.59
CA VAL A 189 23.69 -1.68 19.53
C VAL A 189 23.14 -2.89 18.81
N LYS A 190 22.20 -2.70 17.88
CA LYS A 190 21.64 -3.76 17.04
C LYS A 190 22.75 -4.51 16.29
N LEU A 191 23.74 -3.80 15.74
CA LEU A 191 24.89 -4.42 15.09
C LEU A 191 25.76 -5.23 16.06
N ILE A 192 25.94 -4.76 17.31
CA ILE A 192 26.67 -5.50 18.34
C ILE A 192 25.91 -6.77 18.73
N LEU A 193 24.61 -6.66 18.97
CA LEU A 193 23.72 -7.78 19.28
C LEU A 193 23.77 -8.82 18.16
N ASP A 194 23.59 -8.41 16.91
CA ASP A 194 23.62 -9.26 15.71
C ASP A 194 24.93 -10.07 15.61
N ARG A 195 26.08 -9.40 15.76
CA ARG A 195 27.39 -10.05 15.73
C ARG A 195 27.60 -11.02 16.90
N THR A 196 27.07 -10.68 18.07
CA THR A 196 27.28 -11.48 19.29
C THR A 196 26.37 -12.72 19.32
N THR A 197 25.17 -12.64 18.76
CA THR A 197 24.21 -13.76 18.68
C THR A 197 24.51 -14.75 17.56
N THR A 198 25.31 -14.36 16.56
CA THR A 198 25.66 -15.20 15.40
C THR A 198 26.27 -16.55 15.79
N LYS A 199 27.35 -16.57 16.58
CA LYS A 199 28.06 -17.81 16.93
C LYS A 199 27.19 -18.77 17.75
N PRO A 200 26.50 -18.33 18.82
CA PRO A 200 25.54 -19.18 19.53
C PRO A 200 24.48 -19.79 18.62
N MET A 201 23.87 -19.00 17.73
CA MET A 201 22.82 -19.50 16.85
C MET A 201 23.35 -20.54 15.86
N GLN A 202 24.51 -20.29 15.24
CA GLN A 202 25.17 -21.28 14.37
C GLN A 202 25.47 -22.60 15.10
N ALA A 203 25.84 -22.55 16.39
CA ALA A 203 26.06 -23.76 17.18
C ALA A 203 24.77 -24.57 17.39
N VAL A 204 23.62 -23.90 17.60
CA VAL A 204 22.31 -24.54 17.72
C VAL A 204 21.92 -25.22 16.41
N PHE A 205 22.05 -24.54 15.26
CA PHE A 205 21.75 -25.14 13.95
C PHE A 205 22.63 -26.34 13.62
N LYS A 206 23.90 -26.35 14.06
CA LYS A 206 24.80 -27.51 13.88
C LYS A 206 24.44 -28.69 14.79
N LYS A 207 23.93 -28.41 16.00
CA LYS A 207 23.61 -29.45 16.99
C LYS A 207 22.37 -29.07 17.81
N PRO A 208 21.16 -29.22 17.24
CA PRO A 208 19.90 -28.85 17.91
C PRO A 208 19.65 -29.64 19.20
N SER A 209 20.21 -30.86 19.28
CA SER A 209 20.13 -31.73 20.47
C SER A 209 20.68 -31.07 21.74
N LEU A 210 21.52 -30.04 21.63
CA LEU A 210 21.99 -29.26 22.77
C LEU A 210 20.87 -28.49 23.49
N LEU A 211 19.77 -28.17 22.80
CA LEU A 211 18.62 -27.41 23.32
C LEU A 211 17.32 -28.22 23.35
N LYS A 212 17.38 -29.55 23.17
CA LYS A 212 16.18 -30.40 23.06
C LYS A 212 15.14 -30.15 24.17
N PRO A 213 15.50 -30.12 25.48
CA PRO A 213 14.52 -29.85 26.54
C PRO A 213 13.87 -28.46 26.43
N GLN A 214 14.65 -27.44 26.04
CA GLN A 214 14.15 -26.08 25.87
C GLN A 214 13.26 -25.94 24.63
N ILE A 215 13.61 -26.62 23.54
CA ILE A 215 12.81 -26.69 22.30
C ILE A 215 11.45 -27.32 22.60
N GLU A 216 11.44 -28.49 23.26
CA GLU A 216 10.21 -29.19 23.66
C GLU A 216 9.35 -28.32 24.60
N ALA A 217 9.97 -27.71 25.61
CA ALA A 217 9.28 -26.82 26.55
C ALA A 217 8.66 -25.61 25.85
N TYR A 218 9.34 -25.00 24.87
CA TYR A 218 8.80 -23.88 24.12
C TYR A 218 7.66 -24.30 23.18
N ILE A 219 7.82 -25.39 22.42
CA ILE A 219 6.77 -25.93 21.53
C ILE A 219 5.50 -26.27 22.31
N ASN A 220 5.64 -26.86 23.50
CA ASN A 220 4.49 -27.22 24.33
C ASN A 220 3.70 -26.00 24.82
N LYS A 221 4.34 -24.84 24.98
CA LYS A 221 3.70 -23.57 25.35
C LYS A 221 2.97 -22.88 24.20
N LEU A 222 3.20 -23.29 22.94
CA LEU A 222 2.52 -22.68 21.79
C LEU A 222 1.00 -22.85 21.89
N GLY A 223 0.29 -21.79 21.57
CA GLY A 223 -1.17 -21.71 21.65
C GLY A 223 -1.84 -21.50 20.30
N GLU A 224 -3.16 -21.28 20.34
CA GLU A 224 -3.95 -21.02 19.13
C GLU A 224 -3.51 -19.77 18.35
N THR A 225 -2.94 -18.78 19.04
CA THR A 225 -2.38 -17.57 18.41
C THR A 225 -1.18 -17.89 17.53
N ASP A 226 -0.35 -18.85 17.96
CA ASP A 226 0.80 -19.32 17.18
C ASP A 226 0.34 -20.11 15.97
N PHE A 227 -0.68 -20.95 16.14
CA PHE A 227 -1.33 -21.65 15.04
C PHE A 227 -1.93 -20.68 14.02
N GLN A 228 -2.64 -19.64 14.48
CA GLN A 228 -3.21 -18.60 13.63
C GLN A 228 -2.15 -17.86 12.84
N ARG A 229 -1.00 -17.55 13.42
CA ARG A 229 0.11 -16.88 12.73
C ARG A 229 0.52 -17.62 11.45
N LEU A 230 0.38 -18.95 11.43
CA LEU A 230 0.77 -19.81 10.30
C LEU A 230 -0.39 -20.01 9.33
N HIS A 231 -1.54 -20.43 9.85
CA HIS A 231 -2.66 -20.87 9.05
C HIS A 231 -3.62 -19.72 8.70
N GLY A 232 -3.54 -18.59 9.40
CA GLY A 232 -4.38 -17.41 9.24
C GLY A 232 -5.71 -17.48 10.00
N ILE A 233 -5.96 -18.56 10.74
CA ILE A 233 -7.21 -18.81 11.46
C ILE A 233 -6.92 -19.62 12.72
N ARG A 234 -7.59 -19.30 13.83
CA ARG A 234 -7.47 -20.04 15.10
C ARG A 234 -8.29 -21.34 15.07
N PRO A 235 -7.85 -22.41 15.74
CA PRO A 235 -8.67 -23.60 15.97
C PRO A 235 -10.08 -23.27 16.52
N SER A 236 -10.19 -22.37 17.51
CA SER A 236 -11.48 -21.90 18.02
C SER A 236 -12.37 -21.24 16.96
N GLN A 237 -11.78 -20.44 16.07
CA GLN A 237 -12.53 -19.81 14.96
C GLN A 237 -12.99 -20.84 13.91
N MET A 238 -12.19 -21.89 13.68
CA MET A 238 -12.62 -23.00 12.84
C MET A 238 -13.81 -23.74 13.48
N PHE A 239 -13.72 -24.01 14.78
CA PHE A 239 -14.80 -24.65 15.55
C PHE A 239 -16.09 -23.83 15.50
N GLU A 240 -16.01 -22.53 15.74
CA GLU A 240 -17.16 -21.62 15.67
C GLU A 240 -17.80 -21.66 14.28
N LYS A 241 -16.99 -21.60 13.21
CA LYS A 241 -17.49 -21.64 11.83
C LYS A 241 -18.10 -22.99 11.46
N LEU A 242 -17.60 -24.09 12.02
CA LEU A 242 -18.21 -25.42 11.87
C LEU A 242 -19.53 -25.53 12.63
N SER A 243 -19.64 -24.87 13.79
CA SER A 243 -20.83 -24.89 14.64
C SER A 243 -21.98 -24.03 14.11
N GLN A 244 -21.69 -23.15 13.15
CA GLN A 244 -22.68 -22.30 12.49
C GLN A 244 -23.24 -22.96 11.22
N PRO A 245 -24.53 -22.69 10.87
CA PRO A 245 -25.11 -23.15 9.62
C PRO A 245 -24.31 -22.65 8.41
N ALA A 246 -24.15 -23.51 7.40
CA ALA A 246 -23.49 -23.12 6.15
C ALA A 246 -24.22 -21.96 5.46
N THR A 247 -23.44 -21.02 4.89
CA THR A 247 -24.03 -19.98 4.05
C THR A 247 -24.61 -20.60 2.77
N PRO A 248 -25.63 -19.98 2.14
CA PRO A 248 -26.16 -20.48 0.87
C PRO A 248 -25.09 -20.69 -0.22
N ALA A 249 -24.08 -19.82 -0.27
CA ALA A 249 -22.97 -19.95 -1.22
C ALA A 249 -22.07 -21.17 -0.90
N ASP A 250 -21.80 -21.44 0.38
CA ASP A 250 -21.02 -22.61 0.80
C ASP A 250 -21.77 -23.92 0.47
N LYS A 251 -23.09 -23.96 0.69
CA LYS A 251 -23.95 -25.10 0.32
C LYS A 251 -23.92 -25.38 -1.19
N ILE A 252 -24.07 -24.34 -2.00
CA ILE A 252 -23.97 -24.43 -3.46
C ILE A 252 -22.59 -24.95 -3.88
N LYS A 253 -21.52 -24.42 -3.30
CA LYS A 253 -20.15 -24.85 -3.61
C LYS A 253 -19.94 -26.32 -3.27
N TYR A 254 -20.42 -26.78 -2.12
CA TYR A 254 -20.34 -28.18 -1.72
C TYR A 254 -21.10 -29.09 -2.68
N ALA A 255 -22.37 -28.78 -2.94
CA ALA A 255 -23.22 -29.56 -3.86
C ALA A 255 -22.63 -29.66 -5.28
N LEU A 256 -21.97 -28.60 -5.76
CA LEU A 256 -21.24 -28.62 -7.03
C LEU A 256 -20.00 -29.51 -6.98
N THR A 257 -19.22 -29.41 -5.90
CA THR A 257 -17.94 -30.12 -5.78
C THR A 257 -18.15 -31.61 -5.58
N SER A 258 -19.12 -32.02 -4.75
CA SER A 258 -19.48 -33.43 -4.52
C SER A 258 -19.97 -34.13 -5.78
N ARG A 259 -20.51 -33.38 -6.75
CA ARG A 259 -21.12 -33.91 -7.98
C ARG A 259 -20.34 -33.60 -9.24
N LYS A 260 -19.17 -32.98 -9.14
CA LYS A 260 -18.35 -32.57 -10.29
C LYS A 260 -18.15 -33.67 -11.33
N GLN A 261 -17.87 -34.90 -10.87
CA GLN A 261 -17.62 -36.05 -11.74
C GLN A 261 -18.87 -36.60 -12.45
N PHE A 262 -20.06 -36.17 -12.04
CA PHE A 262 -21.35 -36.60 -12.60
C PHE A 262 -22.00 -35.48 -13.44
N LEU A 263 -21.38 -34.30 -13.51
CA LEU A 263 -21.84 -33.18 -14.32
C LEU A 263 -21.10 -33.13 -15.66
N ALA A 264 -21.79 -32.72 -16.73
CA ALA A 264 -21.11 -32.38 -17.97
C ALA A 264 -20.17 -31.18 -17.74
N GLU A 265 -19.00 -31.16 -18.38
CA GLU A 265 -17.98 -30.13 -18.12
C GLU A 265 -18.49 -28.71 -18.37
N ASP A 266 -19.24 -28.51 -19.46
CA ASP A 266 -19.88 -27.23 -19.80
C ASP A 266 -20.93 -26.80 -18.76
N ASP A 267 -21.72 -27.75 -18.26
CA ASP A 267 -22.75 -27.49 -17.27
C ASP A 267 -22.14 -27.18 -15.89
N PHE A 268 -21.08 -27.90 -15.51
CA PHE A 268 -20.30 -27.61 -14.31
C PHE A 268 -19.71 -26.19 -14.39
N GLY A 269 -19.04 -25.84 -15.50
CA GLY A 269 -18.47 -24.50 -15.69
C GLY A 269 -19.53 -23.40 -15.66
N ALA A 270 -20.69 -23.64 -16.28
CA ALA A 270 -21.79 -22.69 -16.30
C ALA A 270 -22.44 -22.48 -14.92
N LEU A 271 -22.52 -23.53 -14.10
CA LEU A 271 -23.01 -23.47 -12.72
C LEU A 271 -21.99 -22.86 -11.76
N GLU A 272 -20.69 -23.15 -11.94
CA GLU A 272 -19.60 -22.58 -11.14
C GLU A 272 -19.53 -21.05 -11.27
N LEU A 273 -19.71 -20.52 -12.49
CA LEU A 273 -19.72 -19.07 -12.76
C LEU A 273 -20.79 -18.29 -11.97
N VAL A 274 -21.92 -18.95 -11.65
CA VAL A 274 -23.03 -18.34 -10.91
C VAL A 274 -23.12 -18.83 -9.46
N GLY A 275 -22.22 -19.73 -9.03
CA GLY A 275 -22.27 -20.41 -7.73
C GLY A 275 -22.20 -19.51 -6.50
N TYR A 276 -21.76 -18.26 -6.66
CA TYR A 276 -21.73 -17.25 -5.59
C TYR A 276 -23.05 -16.48 -5.43
N HIS A 277 -24.01 -16.67 -6.36
CA HIS A 277 -25.30 -15.97 -6.38
C HIS A 277 -26.45 -16.98 -6.31
N PRO A 278 -27.05 -17.23 -5.13
CA PRO A 278 -28.03 -18.30 -4.94
C PRO A 278 -29.23 -18.27 -5.90
N GLN A 279 -29.73 -17.07 -6.24
CA GLN A 279 -30.84 -16.94 -7.19
C GLN A 279 -30.41 -17.23 -8.63
N LEU A 280 -29.28 -16.68 -9.09
CA LEU A 280 -28.78 -16.95 -10.44
C LEU A 280 -28.40 -18.42 -10.62
N PHE A 281 -27.85 -19.04 -9.57
CA PHE A 281 -27.58 -20.47 -9.53
C PHE A 281 -28.86 -21.29 -9.65
N ARG A 282 -29.89 -20.96 -8.85
CA ARG A 282 -31.21 -21.61 -8.92
C ARG A 282 -31.81 -21.50 -10.32
N ASP A 283 -31.83 -20.31 -10.90
CA ASP A 283 -32.40 -20.06 -12.22
C ASP A 283 -31.67 -20.83 -13.32
N LYS A 284 -30.34 -20.89 -13.25
CA LYS A 284 -29.50 -21.62 -14.21
C LYS A 284 -29.73 -23.12 -14.11
N LEU A 285 -29.74 -23.65 -12.88
CA LEU A 285 -29.99 -25.07 -12.61
C LEU A 285 -31.41 -25.48 -13.01
N ASP A 286 -32.41 -24.65 -12.73
CA ASP A 286 -33.80 -24.92 -13.14
C ASP A 286 -33.96 -24.94 -14.66
N LYS A 287 -33.27 -24.06 -15.39
CA LYS A 287 -33.21 -24.11 -16.85
C LYS A 287 -32.58 -25.41 -17.37
N MET A 288 -31.48 -25.85 -16.77
CA MET A 288 -30.83 -27.12 -17.12
C MET A 288 -31.75 -28.31 -16.86
N ILE A 289 -32.46 -28.33 -15.72
CA ILE A 289 -33.45 -29.36 -15.39
C ILE A 289 -34.59 -29.38 -16.42
N ILE A 290 -35.14 -28.21 -16.80
CA ILE A 290 -36.22 -28.10 -17.78
C ILE A 290 -35.76 -28.59 -19.17
N GLN A 291 -34.58 -28.14 -19.62
CA GLN A 291 -34.00 -28.55 -20.90
C GLN A 291 -33.75 -30.06 -20.93
N THR A 292 -33.20 -30.62 -19.86
CA THR A 292 -32.94 -32.07 -19.75
C THR A 292 -34.25 -32.86 -19.74
N LYS A 293 -35.31 -32.37 -19.08
CA LYS A 293 -36.65 -32.99 -19.10
C LYS A 293 -37.30 -32.97 -20.48
N SER A 294 -37.00 -31.97 -21.31
CA SER A 294 -37.54 -31.88 -22.67
C SER A 294 -36.87 -32.80 -23.69
N ILE A 295 -35.77 -33.46 -23.31
CA ILE A 295 -35.07 -34.45 -24.13
C ILE A 295 -35.67 -35.83 -23.82
N ASN A 296 -36.38 -36.41 -24.78
CA ASN A 296 -36.95 -37.77 -24.67
C ASN A 296 -35.89 -38.85 -24.96
N ASP A 297 -34.82 -38.93 -24.15
CA ASP A 297 -33.79 -39.98 -24.20
C ASP A 297 -33.70 -40.71 -22.84
N PRO A 298 -33.76 -42.06 -22.79
CA PRO A 298 -33.53 -42.85 -21.58
C PRO A 298 -32.21 -42.53 -20.85
N LYS A 299 -31.15 -42.15 -21.57
CA LYS A 299 -29.84 -41.79 -20.98
C LYS A 299 -29.86 -40.45 -20.24
N THR A 300 -30.78 -39.54 -20.57
CA THR A 300 -30.96 -38.26 -19.86
C THR A 300 -31.65 -38.41 -18.50
N ALA A 301 -32.23 -39.57 -18.17
CA ALA A 301 -32.89 -39.79 -16.89
C ALA A 301 -31.91 -39.82 -15.70
N GLU A 302 -30.71 -40.38 -15.88
CA GLU A 302 -29.67 -40.42 -14.86
C GLU A 302 -29.05 -39.03 -14.63
N TYR A 303 -28.85 -38.28 -15.72
CA TYR A 303 -28.39 -36.90 -15.65
C TYR A 303 -29.41 -35.98 -14.96
N LEU A 304 -30.71 -36.15 -15.27
CA LEU A 304 -31.79 -35.43 -14.62
C LEU A 304 -31.81 -35.68 -13.11
N LYS A 305 -31.61 -36.93 -12.66
CA LYS A 305 -31.49 -37.26 -11.23
C LYS A 305 -30.29 -36.55 -10.61
N THR A 306 -29.16 -36.48 -11.32
CA THR A 306 -27.97 -35.77 -10.84
C THR A 306 -28.26 -34.28 -10.62
N LEU A 307 -28.92 -33.61 -11.58
CA LEU A 307 -29.30 -32.20 -11.46
C LEU A 307 -30.33 -31.95 -10.35
N GLN A 308 -31.28 -32.86 -10.17
CA GLN A 308 -32.28 -32.77 -9.10
C GLN A 308 -31.63 -32.93 -7.72
N SER A 309 -30.78 -33.93 -7.54
CA SER A 309 -30.07 -34.10 -6.26
C SER A 309 -29.11 -32.95 -5.97
N LEU A 310 -28.48 -32.36 -6.99
CA LEU A 310 -27.69 -31.14 -6.84
C LEU A 310 -28.55 -29.97 -6.36
N ARG A 311 -29.75 -29.80 -6.93
CA ARG A 311 -30.70 -28.77 -6.49
C ARG A 311 -31.08 -28.98 -5.03
N ASP A 312 -31.40 -30.21 -4.67
CA ASP A 312 -31.81 -30.54 -3.32
C ASP A 312 -30.67 -30.22 -2.36
N GLU A 313 -29.46 -30.73 -2.58
CA GLU A 313 -28.29 -30.44 -1.73
C GLU A 313 -27.94 -28.95 -1.63
N ALA A 314 -27.96 -28.22 -2.74
CA ALA A 314 -27.60 -26.79 -2.77
C ALA A 314 -28.59 -25.91 -1.98
N PHE A 315 -29.85 -26.32 -1.88
CA PHE A 315 -30.92 -25.55 -1.24
C PHE A 315 -31.55 -26.25 -0.03
N THR A 316 -30.99 -27.37 0.43
CA THR A 316 -31.45 -28.06 1.63
C THR A 316 -31.15 -27.20 2.86
N ASN A 317 -32.07 -27.23 3.82
CA ASN A 317 -31.89 -26.64 5.15
C ASN A 317 -30.98 -27.51 6.02
N ASP A 318 -29.82 -27.89 5.48
CA ASP A 318 -28.82 -28.64 6.20
C ASP A 318 -28.18 -27.74 7.27
N PRO A 319 -28.21 -28.12 8.55
CA PRO A 319 -27.53 -27.38 9.61
C PRO A 319 -26.01 -27.56 9.60
N ALA A 320 -25.47 -28.61 8.95
CA ALA A 320 -24.04 -28.92 8.92
C ALA A 320 -23.27 -28.14 7.84
N ASN A 321 -22.02 -27.77 8.15
CA ASN A 321 -21.15 -27.05 7.23
C ASN A 321 -20.21 -27.97 6.44
N HIS A 322 -20.79 -28.89 5.67
CA HIS A 322 -20.06 -29.89 4.88
C HIS A 322 -19.01 -29.28 3.94
N ALA A 323 -19.32 -28.14 3.33
CA ALA A 323 -18.38 -27.38 2.50
C ALA A 323 -17.09 -27.02 3.25
N TYR A 324 -17.23 -26.59 4.49
CA TYR A 324 -16.11 -26.19 5.32
C TYR A 324 -15.36 -27.39 5.89
N VAL A 325 -16.05 -28.49 6.19
CA VAL A 325 -15.43 -29.78 6.55
C VAL A 325 -14.51 -30.27 5.42
N GLU A 326 -14.99 -30.29 4.18
CA GLU A 326 -14.18 -30.68 3.03
C GLU A 326 -12.97 -29.76 2.85
N LYS A 327 -13.17 -28.45 2.99
CA LYS A 327 -12.06 -27.50 2.95
C LYS A 327 -11.00 -27.80 4.02
N LEU A 328 -11.41 -28.05 5.26
CA LEU A 328 -10.47 -28.36 6.34
C LEU A 328 -9.72 -29.67 6.09
N PHE A 329 -10.35 -30.65 5.44
CA PHE A 329 -9.69 -31.88 5.03
C PHE A 329 -8.69 -31.67 3.87
N GLU A 330 -9.09 -30.93 2.84
CA GLU A 330 -8.21 -30.55 1.71
C GLU A 330 -6.97 -29.79 2.20
N ASP A 331 -7.16 -28.86 3.14
CA ASP A 331 -6.11 -28.09 3.79
C ASP A 331 -5.32 -28.92 4.84
N LYS A 332 -5.66 -30.20 5.02
CA LYS A 332 -5.06 -31.17 5.96
C LYS A 332 -5.15 -30.77 7.44
N PHE A 333 -6.12 -29.94 7.81
CA PHE A 333 -6.40 -29.62 9.21
C PHE A 333 -7.05 -30.78 9.94
N ILE A 334 -7.97 -31.49 9.29
CA ILE A 334 -8.64 -32.67 9.86
C ILE A 334 -8.25 -33.93 9.08
N ASP A 335 -8.24 -35.07 9.76
CA ASP A 335 -7.95 -36.37 9.14
C ASP A 335 -9.18 -36.98 8.44
N ALA A 336 -8.96 -38.06 7.70
CA ALA A 336 -10.03 -38.76 6.98
C ALA A 336 -11.11 -39.31 7.91
N THR A 337 -10.73 -39.72 9.12
CA THR A 337 -11.66 -40.22 10.15
C THR A 337 -12.61 -39.13 10.63
N THR A 338 -12.08 -37.94 10.92
CA THR A 338 -12.85 -36.78 11.38
C THR A 338 -13.75 -36.27 10.26
N ARG A 339 -13.23 -36.19 9.02
CA ARG A 339 -14.04 -35.88 7.84
C ARG A 339 -15.23 -36.82 7.70
N ALA A 340 -15.00 -38.15 7.77
CA ALA A 340 -16.06 -39.13 7.61
C ALA A 340 -17.16 -39.03 8.68
N LYS A 341 -16.80 -38.64 9.92
CA LYS A 341 -17.76 -38.39 11.00
C LYS A 341 -18.58 -37.11 10.79
N LEU A 342 -17.94 -36.04 10.33
CA LEU A 342 -18.59 -34.74 10.13
C LEU A 342 -19.32 -34.62 8.78
N ASN A 343 -19.07 -35.52 7.83
CA ASN A 343 -19.64 -35.47 6.49
C ASN A 343 -20.62 -36.64 6.21
N GLN A 344 -21.40 -37.05 7.22
CA GLN A 344 -22.41 -38.09 7.07
C GLN A 344 -23.67 -37.54 6.37
N PRO A 345 -24.21 -38.24 5.34
CA PRO A 345 -25.45 -37.81 4.69
C PRO A 345 -26.63 -37.75 5.66
N GLY A 346 -27.32 -36.62 5.72
CA GLY A 346 -28.52 -36.45 6.54
C GLY A 346 -28.25 -36.33 8.05
N ILE A 347 -27.03 -35.99 8.45
CA ILE A 347 -26.67 -35.78 9.85
C ILE A 347 -27.52 -34.67 10.49
N SER A 348 -28.06 -34.89 11.68
CA SER A 348 -28.78 -33.84 12.41
C SER A 348 -27.81 -32.81 13.00
N GLN A 349 -28.27 -31.60 13.29
CA GLN A 349 -27.44 -30.57 13.95
C GLN A 349 -26.85 -31.09 15.26
N GLN A 350 -27.65 -31.82 16.04
CA GLN A 350 -27.21 -32.40 17.30
C GLN A 350 -26.11 -33.45 17.08
N GLN A 351 -26.30 -34.37 16.15
CA GLN A 351 -25.30 -35.40 15.82
C GLN A 351 -24.01 -34.77 15.26
N PHE A 352 -24.13 -33.69 14.48
CA PHE A 352 -22.97 -32.96 13.97
C PHE A 352 -22.19 -32.29 15.09
N LEU A 353 -22.85 -31.60 16.01
CA LEU A 353 -22.21 -30.96 17.16
C LEU A 353 -21.60 -32.00 18.13
N GLU A 354 -22.27 -33.12 18.35
CA GLU A 354 -21.73 -34.25 19.12
C GLU A 354 -20.47 -34.85 18.45
N ALA A 355 -20.47 -35.00 17.13
CA ALA A 355 -19.32 -35.47 16.37
C ALA A 355 -18.16 -34.45 16.35
N LEU A 356 -18.48 -33.14 16.34
CA LEU A 356 -17.51 -32.06 16.44
C LEU A 356 -16.87 -32.01 17.85
N GLY A 357 -17.65 -32.30 18.89
CA GLY A 357 -17.22 -32.32 20.29
C GLY A 357 -17.13 -30.93 20.90
N THR A 358 -16.30 -30.76 21.93
CA THR A 358 -16.08 -29.46 22.57
C THR A 358 -15.04 -28.63 21.80
N GLN A 359 -15.09 -27.31 22.00
CA GLN A 359 -14.12 -26.39 21.41
C GLN A 359 -12.69 -26.74 21.85
N GLU A 360 -12.50 -27.01 23.15
CA GLU A 360 -11.20 -27.37 23.72
C GLU A 360 -10.65 -28.66 23.11
N GLY A 361 -11.49 -29.69 22.98
CA GLY A 361 -11.09 -30.97 22.38
C GLY A 361 -10.80 -30.85 20.89
N PHE A 362 -11.53 -29.99 20.17
CA PHE A 362 -11.23 -29.67 18.78
C PHE A 362 -9.88 -28.95 18.65
N SER A 363 -9.63 -27.94 19.48
CA SER A 363 -8.36 -27.21 19.49
C SER A 363 -7.18 -28.12 19.84
N GLU A 364 -7.33 -29.01 20.81
CA GLU A 364 -6.30 -29.99 21.17
C GLU A 364 -5.96 -30.94 20.02
N ARG A 365 -6.99 -31.43 19.30
CA ARG A 365 -6.81 -32.29 18.11
C ARG A 365 -6.05 -31.61 16.98
N LEU A 366 -6.20 -30.30 16.81
CA LEU A 366 -5.44 -29.53 15.81
C LEU A 366 -4.03 -29.15 16.31
N MET A 367 -3.91 -28.76 17.57
CA MET A 367 -2.65 -28.30 18.16
C MET A 367 -1.66 -29.44 18.38
N THR A 368 -2.11 -30.66 18.64
CA THR A 368 -1.23 -31.79 18.94
C THR A 368 -0.40 -32.21 17.73
N PRO A 369 -0.97 -32.52 16.55
CA PRO A 369 -0.18 -32.79 15.34
C PRO A 369 0.70 -31.60 14.96
N PHE A 370 0.19 -30.37 15.08
CA PHE A 370 0.98 -29.17 14.83
C PHE A 370 2.26 -29.10 15.68
N LYS A 371 2.15 -29.35 16.99
CA LYS A 371 3.32 -29.39 17.90
C LYS A 371 4.26 -30.56 17.60
N GLN A 372 3.71 -31.73 17.26
CA GLN A 372 4.50 -32.91 16.90
C GLN A 372 5.29 -32.70 15.60
N ASP A 373 4.67 -32.16 14.57
CA ASP A 373 5.31 -31.85 13.29
C ASP A 373 6.43 -30.81 13.47
N LEU A 374 6.19 -29.79 14.29
CA LEU A 374 7.20 -28.79 14.61
C LEU A 374 8.35 -29.39 15.41
N LEU A 375 8.07 -30.29 16.36
CA LEU A 375 9.11 -31.00 17.11
C LEU A 375 9.93 -31.91 16.18
N ALA A 376 9.29 -32.65 15.28
CA ALA A 376 9.97 -33.48 14.29
C ALA A 376 10.87 -32.63 13.39
N THR A 377 10.35 -31.51 12.90
CA THR A 377 11.09 -30.58 12.02
C THR A 377 12.30 -29.97 12.72
N THR A 378 12.15 -29.54 13.98
CA THR A 378 13.22 -28.89 14.77
C THR A 378 14.26 -29.87 15.33
N THR A 379 13.94 -31.16 15.40
CA THR A 379 14.87 -32.20 15.90
C THR A 379 15.54 -32.99 14.79
N THR A 380 15.06 -32.87 13.55
CA THR A 380 15.68 -33.51 12.38
C THR A 380 16.97 -32.76 11.99
N PRO A 381 18.12 -33.45 11.88
CA PRO A 381 19.37 -32.83 11.44
C PRO A 381 19.24 -32.33 9.99
N HIS A 382 19.50 -31.05 9.76
CA HIS A 382 19.57 -30.47 8.43
C HIS A 382 21.04 -30.22 8.04
N PRO A 383 21.43 -30.40 6.77
CA PRO A 383 22.77 -30.05 6.31
C PRO A 383 23.03 -28.55 6.49
N PHE A 384 24.15 -28.20 7.13
CA PHE A 384 24.55 -26.81 7.32
C PHE A 384 25.39 -26.34 6.12
N PRO A 385 25.13 -25.14 5.55
CA PRO A 385 24.13 -24.16 5.96
C PRO A 385 22.70 -24.55 5.55
N VAL A 386 21.74 -24.38 6.47
CA VAL A 386 20.31 -24.56 6.17
C VAL A 386 19.85 -23.33 5.38
N LYS A 387 19.32 -23.53 4.17
CA LYS A 387 18.70 -22.47 3.36
C LYS A 387 17.21 -22.74 3.22
N VAL A 388 16.40 -21.74 3.54
CA VAL A 388 14.95 -21.74 3.29
C VAL A 388 14.67 -20.56 2.36
N ASP A 389 14.03 -20.81 1.22
CA ASP A 389 13.75 -19.80 0.19
C ASP A 389 14.97 -18.96 -0.25
N GLY A 390 16.17 -19.57 -0.22
CA GLY A 390 17.43 -18.92 -0.60
C GLY A 390 18.11 -18.08 0.50
N VAL A 391 17.51 -17.97 1.69
CA VAL A 391 18.07 -17.24 2.85
C VAL A 391 18.69 -18.23 3.83
N GLU A 392 19.85 -17.88 4.40
CA GLU A 392 20.50 -18.72 5.42
C GLU A 392 19.69 -18.67 6.72
N ALA A 393 19.22 -19.83 7.16
CA ALA A 393 18.30 -20.01 8.28
C ALA A 393 18.71 -19.33 9.59
N HIS A 394 20.02 -19.22 9.81
CA HIS A 394 20.56 -18.63 11.02
C HIS A 394 20.41 -17.11 11.05
N ASP A 395 20.24 -16.43 9.91
CA ASP A 395 20.09 -14.98 9.88
C ASP A 395 18.76 -14.52 10.46
N GLU A 396 17.70 -15.29 10.23
CA GLU A 396 16.36 -14.95 10.70
C GLU A 396 16.16 -15.30 12.18
N ALA A 397 16.63 -16.46 12.63
CA ALA A 397 16.67 -16.78 14.06
C ALA A 397 17.53 -15.76 14.84
N LYS A 398 18.64 -15.33 14.24
CA LYS A 398 19.49 -14.24 14.77
C LYS A 398 18.73 -12.91 14.82
N TYR A 399 17.93 -12.59 13.81
CA TYR A 399 17.08 -11.39 13.83
C TYR A 399 16.11 -11.41 15.02
N ILE A 400 15.41 -12.52 15.25
CA ILE A 400 14.50 -12.69 16.40
C ILE A 400 15.24 -12.45 17.71
N MET A 401 16.39 -13.11 17.92
CA MET A 401 17.19 -12.89 19.14
C MET A 401 17.62 -11.43 19.31
N THR A 402 18.06 -10.81 18.22
CA THR A 402 18.53 -9.43 18.22
C THR A 402 17.40 -8.48 18.57
N GLN A 403 16.18 -8.70 18.07
CA GLN A 403 15.01 -7.92 18.45
C GLN A 403 14.64 -8.13 19.91
N THR A 404 14.55 -9.37 20.40
CA THR A 404 14.20 -9.63 21.80
C THR A 404 15.19 -9.01 22.78
N TYR A 405 16.50 -9.11 22.52
CA TYR A 405 17.49 -8.42 23.36
C TYR A 405 17.36 -6.90 23.30
N LEU A 406 17.07 -6.34 22.13
CA LEU A 406 16.87 -4.90 22.00
C LEU A 406 15.62 -4.43 22.77
N GLU A 407 14.52 -5.19 22.70
CA GLU A 407 13.29 -4.94 23.46
C GLU A 407 13.53 -4.98 24.98
N ASP A 408 14.32 -5.94 25.47
CA ASP A 408 14.73 -6.01 26.88
C ASP A 408 15.53 -4.79 27.32
N LEU A 409 16.48 -4.34 26.47
CA LEU A 409 17.26 -3.14 26.72
C LEU A 409 16.37 -1.88 26.69
N ASP A 410 15.45 -1.78 25.72
CA ASP A 410 14.47 -0.71 25.62
C ASP A 410 13.59 -0.65 26.87
N LYS A 411 13.09 -1.79 27.36
CA LYS A 411 12.29 -1.87 28.58
C LYS A 411 13.07 -1.37 29.81
N ARG A 412 14.34 -1.77 29.94
CA ARG A 412 15.21 -1.29 31.03
C ARG A 412 15.50 0.21 30.91
N ALA A 413 15.84 0.69 29.73
CA ALA A 413 16.10 2.11 29.48
C ALA A 413 14.87 2.97 29.81
N LYS A 414 13.69 2.56 29.33
CA LYS A 414 12.42 3.23 29.60
C LYS A 414 12.11 3.37 31.08
N SER A 415 12.45 2.37 31.91
CA SER A 415 12.23 2.45 33.36
C SER A 415 12.95 3.61 34.07
N PHE A 416 13.95 4.22 33.43
CA PHE A 416 14.69 5.37 33.98
C PHE A 416 14.12 6.74 33.60
N TYR A 417 13.25 6.83 32.59
CA TYR A 417 12.75 8.12 32.08
C TYR A 417 11.26 8.16 31.74
N LEU A 418 10.58 7.02 31.62
CA LEU A 418 9.13 6.91 31.46
C LEU A 418 8.50 6.55 32.82
N THR A 419 8.49 7.50 33.73
CA THR A 419 7.89 7.37 35.08
C THR A 419 7.01 8.58 35.36
N LYS A 420 6.08 8.47 36.33
CA LYS A 420 5.30 9.64 36.77
C LYS A 420 6.21 10.75 37.30
N ASP A 421 7.20 10.38 38.10
CA ASP A 421 8.20 11.30 38.64
C ASP A 421 8.92 12.10 37.55
N ALA A 422 9.16 11.52 36.37
CA ALA A 422 9.76 12.22 35.24
C ALA A 422 8.91 13.42 34.78
N PHE A 423 7.60 13.40 35.01
CA PHE A 423 6.70 14.52 34.75
C PHE A 423 6.42 15.35 35.99
N GLU A 424 6.33 14.77 37.18
CA GLU A 424 5.90 15.47 38.40
C GLU A 424 7.06 16.20 39.10
N THR A 425 8.28 15.66 39.03
CA THR A 425 9.42 16.14 39.82
C THR A 425 10.58 16.64 38.92
N PRO A 426 11.15 17.82 39.20
CA PRO A 426 12.29 18.33 38.42
C PRO A 426 13.50 17.40 38.45
N ASN A 427 14.16 17.24 37.30
CA ASN A 427 15.40 16.48 37.13
C ASN A 427 15.28 14.97 37.45
N SER A 428 14.07 14.42 37.34
CA SER A 428 13.82 13.00 37.60
C SER A 428 14.03 12.09 36.40
N MET A 429 14.09 12.64 35.19
CA MET A 429 14.51 11.92 34.00
C MET A 429 15.99 11.53 34.10
N LYS A 430 16.29 10.24 34.26
CA LYS A 430 17.67 9.74 34.35
C LYS A 430 18.17 9.28 32.97
N PHE A 431 18.31 10.24 32.05
CA PHE A 431 18.72 9.97 30.66
C PHE A 431 20.12 9.36 30.54
N ASP A 432 21.04 9.76 31.42
CA ASP A 432 22.37 9.16 31.57
C ASP A 432 22.30 7.67 31.90
N LYS A 433 21.49 7.28 32.88
CA LYS A 433 21.28 5.86 33.23
C LYS A 433 20.57 5.10 32.10
N ALA A 434 19.60 5.74 31.45
CA ALA A 434 18.86 5.15 30.35
C ALA A 434 19.75 4.83 29.15
N ILE A 435 20.67 5.74 28.79
CA ILE A 435 21.59 5.53 27.66
C ILE A 435 22.75 4.58 28.00
N GLU A 436 23.16 4.49 29.28
CA GLU A 436 24.14 3.52 29.76
C GLU A 436 23.69 2.06 29.57
N VAL A 437 22.38 1.78 29.57
CA VAL A 437 21.84 0.45 29.25
C VAL A 437 22.34 -0.06 27.89
N TYR A 438 22.61 0.85 26.97
CA TYR A 438 23.08 0.55 25.63
C TYR A 438 24.61 0.43 25.51
N ASP A 439 25.38 0.70 26.57
CA ASP A 439 26.84 0.71 26.52
C ASP A 439 27.39 -0.55 25.80
N PRO A 440 28.23 -0.38 24.75
CA PRO A 440 28.73 -1.50 23.95
C PRO A 440 29.41 -2.61 24.76
N THR A 441 30.08 -2.28 25.86
CA THR A 441 30.79 -3.25 26.70
C THR A 441 29.80 -4.02 27.59
N ALA A 442 28.85 -3.30 28.21
CA ALA A 442 27.79 -3.90 29.00
C ALA A 442 26.90 -4.83 28.15
N VAL A 443 26.50 -4.38 26.96
CA VAL A 443 25.69 -5.19 26.02
C VAL A 443 26.42 -6.46 25.60
N ARG A 444 27.70 -6.37 25.22
CA ARG A 444 28.50 -7.57 24.88
C ARG A 444 28.56 -8.55 26.05
N LYS A 445 28.74 -8.05 27.28
CA LYS A 445 28.79 -8.90 28.49
C LYS A 445 27.43 -9.55 28.77
N TYR A 446 26.34 -8.81 28.60
CA TYR A 446 24.97 -9.29 28.78
C TYR A 446 24.64 -10.43 27.81
N VAL A 447 25.01 -10.31 26.53
CA VAL A 447 24.68 -11.30 25.48
C VAL A 447 25.70 -12.44 25.37
N LYS A 448 26.91 -12.32 25.95
CA LYS A 448 27.95 -13.36 25.89
C LYS A 448 27.51 -14.72 26.44
N LYS A 449 26.56 -14.74 27.38
CA LYS A 449 25.90 -15.95 27.87
C LYS A 449 24.44 -15.93 27.39
N PRO A 450 24.18 -16.35 26.14
CA PRO A 450 22.85 -16.27 25.58
C PRO A 450 21.88 -17.14 26.40
N ASP A 451 20.69 -16.60 26.62
CA ASP A 451 19.62 -17.32 27.29
C ASP A 451 19.23 -18.53 26.45
N ARG A 452 19.28 -19.72 27.05
CA ARG A 452 18.98 -20.99 26.38
C ARG A 452 17.52 -21.08 25.97
N ASP A 453 16.62 -20.47 26.73
CA ASP A 453 15.20 -20.43 26.39
C ASP A 453 14.96 -19.49 25.21
N LEU A 454 15.65 -18.35 25.17
CA LEU A 454 15.61 -17.45 24.02
C LEU A 454 16.23 -18.08 22.76
N LEU A 455 17.33 -18.81 22.90
CA LEU A 455 17.92 -19.57 21.79
C LEU A 455 16.95 -20.61 21.24
N ALA A 456 16.29 -21.37 22.12
CA ALA A 456 15.30 -22.37 21.71
C ALA A 456 14.08 -21.72 21.04
N LYS A 457 13.56 -20.62 21.61
CA LYS A 457 12.48 -19.82 21.01
C LYS A 457 12.86 -19.37 19.60
N ALA A 458 13.99 -18.69 19.43
CA ALA A 458 14.43 -18.19 18.13
C ALA A 458 14.67 -19.32 17.11
N TYR A 459 15.21 -20.44 17.56
CA TYR A 459 15.41 -21.63 16.73
C TYR A 459 14.08 -22.25 16.28
N VAL A 460 13.10 -22.41 17.19
CA VAL A 460 11.77 -22.94 16.86
C VAL A 460 11.00 -21.98 15.97
N GLU A 461 10.99 -20.69 16.29
CA GLU A 461 10.29 -19.66 15.50
C GLU A 461 10.83 -19.52 14.08
N PHE A 462 12.08 -19.90 13.84
CA PHE A 462 12.60 -20.01 12.48
C PHE A 462 11.98 -21.19 11.71
N HIS A 463 11.82 -22.35 12.35
CA HIS A 463 11.24 -23.54 11.71
C HIS A 463 9.72 -23.44 11.53
N LEU A 464 9.10 -22.40 12.10
CA LEU A 464 7.71 -22.07 11.80
C LEU A 464 7.62 -21.57 10.34
N PRO A 465 6.93 -22.30 9.45
CA PRO A 465 6.78 -21.89 8.06
C PRO A 465 6.06 -20.54 8.03
N ARG A 466 6.73 -19.53 7.47
CA ARG A 466 6.13 -18.22 7.27
C ARG A 466 5.23 -18.32 6.05
N LYS A 467 3.99 -17.85 6.16
CA LYS A 467 3.28 -17.43 4.93
C LYS A 467 4.25 -16.52 4.17
N PRO A 468 4.45 -16.71 2.85
CA PRO A 468 5.13 -15.70 2.06
C PRO A 468 4.47 -14.37 2.41
N ALA A 469 5.30 -13.37 2.76
CA ALA A 469 4.84 -12.06 3.14
C ALA A 469 3.67 -11.68 2.23
N PHE A 470 2.52 -11.39 2.85
CA PHE A 470 1.31 -10.95 2.17
C PHE A 470 1.72 -9.95 1.09
N LYS A 471 1.77 -10.40 -0.18
CA LYS A 471 1.68 -9.46 -1.29
C LYS A 471 0.32 -8.82 -1.05
N PRO A 472 0.22 -7.49 -0.84
CA PRO A 472 -1.07 -6.87 -0.63
C PRO A 472 -1.94 -7.20 -1.83
N ASP A 473 -2.88 -8.13 -1.62
CA ASP A 473 -3.92 -8.41 -2.58
C ASP A 473 -4.65 -7.09 -2.79
N VAL A 474 -4.59 -6.61 -4.03
CA VAL A 474 -5.46 -5.56 -4.53
C VAL A 474 -6.90 -5.97 -4.15
N PRO A 475 -7.63 -5.18 -3.34
CA PRO A 475 -9.00 -5.53 -2.99
C PRO A 475 -9.82 -5.57 -4.28
N LYS A 476 -10.33 -6.75 -4.65
CA LYS A 476 -11.43 -6.85 -5.61
C LYS A 476 -12.64 -6.10 -5.01
N PRO A 477 -13.35 -5.27 -5.79
CA PRO A 477 -14.45 -4.46 -5.29
C PRO A 477 -15.60 -5.35 -4.81
N LYS A 478 -16.12 -5.04 -3.62
CA LYS A 478 -17.33 -5.62 -3.03
C LYS A 478 -18.57 -5.06 -3.77
N PRO A 479 -19.64 -5.84 -4.02
CA PRO A 479 -20.88 -5.31 -4.61
C PRO A 479 -21.52 -4.25 -3.71
N ALA A 480 -22.11 -3.23 -4.31
CA ALA A 480 -22.68 -2.08 -3.64
C ALA A 480 -23.84 -2.47 -2.68
N PRO A 481 -23.92 -1.89 -1.46
CA PRO A 481 -25.15 -1.89 -0.69
C PRO A 481 -26.18 -0.93 -1.31
N ALA A 482 -27.46 -1.31 -1.23
CA ALA A 482 -28.61 -0.50 -1.65
C ALA A 482 -28.70 0.85 -0.91
N PRO A 483 -29.29 1.90 -1.52
CA PRO A 483 -29.27 3.25 -0.97
C PRO A 483 -30.24 3.39 0.22
N ALA A 484 -29.74 3.97 1.32
CA ALA A 484 -30.56 4.53 2.40
C ALA A 484 -30.70 6.06 2.21
N PRO A 485 -31.74 6.69 2.79
CA PRO A 485 -32.40 7.88 2.24
C PRO A 485 -31.65 9.20 2.51
N ALA A 486 -31.92 10.20 1.66
CA ALA A 486 -31.47 11.60 1.77
C ALA A 486 -32.08 12.28 3.01
N PRO A 487 -31.44 13.27 3.69
CA PRO A 487 -31.09 14.60 3.14
C PRO A 487 -29.71 15.12 3.67
N VAL A 488 -29.07 16.21 3.21
CA VAL A 488 -29.42 17.65 3.35
C VAL A 488 -28.55 18.45 2.35
N ASP A 489 -29.17 19.44 1.69
CA ASP A 489 -28.63 20.54 0.85
C ASP A 489 -27.33 20.32 0.06
N LYS A 490 -27.50 20.08 -1.26
CA LYS A 490 -26.42 19.98 -2.23
C LYS A 490 -25.81 21.36 -2.48
N VAL A 491 -24.69 21.66 -1.80
CA VAL A 491 -23.70 22.61 -2.35
C VAL A 491 -23.22 22.03 -3.69
N ALA A 492 -23.49 22.74 -4.78
CA ALA A 492 -23.10 22.30 -6.11
C ALA A 492 -21.60 22.58 -6.32
N TYR A 493 -20.76 21.57 -6.10
CA TYR A 493 -19.32 21.64 -6.38
C TYR A 493 -19.06 21.51 -7.89
N LYS A 494 -18.11 22.31 -8.41
CA LYS A 494 -17.71 22.30 -9.83
C LYS A 494 -16.96 21.03 -10.22
N SER A 495 -16.27 20.42 -9.27
CA SER A 495 -15.56 19.15 -9.44
C SER A 495 -15.37 18.43 -8.10
N ARG A 496 -14.90 17.18 -8.16
CA ARG A 496 -14.55 16.41 -6.94
C ARG A 496 -13.35 17.03 -6.20
N LEU A 497 -12.46 17.66 -6.94
CA LEU A 497 -11.31 18.34 -6.38
C LEU A 497 -11.73 19.66 -5.71
N ASP A 498 -12.70 20.36 -6.28
CA ASP A 498 -13.33 21.53 -5.67
C ASP A 498 -14.05 21.18 -4.35
N LYS A 499 -14.75 20.03 -4.34
CA LYS A 499 -15.31 19.47 -3.11
C LYS A 499 -14.24 19.19 -2.06
N PHE A 500 -13.17 18.48 -2.42
CA PHE A 500 -12.04 18.20 -1.53
C PHE A 500 -11.47 19.48 -0.93
N PHE A 501 -11.16 20.48 -1.74
CA PHE A 501 -10.60 21.74 -1.27
C PHE A 501 -11.56 22.56 -0.40
N SER A 502 -12.86 22.35 -0.54
CA SER A 502 -13.88 23.00 0.28
C SER A 502 -14.12 22.27 1.62
N GLU A 503 -13.66 21.03 1.74
CA GLU A 503 -13.82 20.21 2.95
C GLU A 503 -12.57 20.20 3.84
N ILE A 504 -11.40 20.63 3.34
CA ILE A 504 -10.17 20.74 4.12
C ILE A 504 -10.06 22.10 4.83
N ASN A 505 -9.31 22.17 5.93
CA ASN A 505 -9.10 23.42 6.64
C ASN A 505 -8.25 24.38 5.80
N ARG A 506 -8.93 25.38 5.25
CA ARG A 506 -8.43 26.61 4.62
C ARG A 506 -7.22 26.42 3.68
N PRO A 507 -7.44 26.20 2.38
CA PRO A 507 -6.40 26.46 1.37
C PRO A 507 -6.13 27.98 1.30
N ALA A 508 -4.86 28.39 1.29
CA ALA A 508 -4.47 29.81 1.28
C ALA A 508 -4.74 30.51 -0.07
N SER A 509 -4.92 29.74 -1.15
CA SER A 509 -5.16 30.25 -2.50
C SER A 509 -6.66 30.42 -2.82
N PRO A 510 -7.04 31.42 -3.64
CA PRO A 510 -8.41 31.58 -4.10
C PRO A 510 -8.84 30.39 -4.98
N ALA A 511 -10.13 30.05 -4.94
CA ALA A 511 -10.77 28.98 -5.74
C ALA A 511 -10.92 29.35 -7.23
N ASN A 512 -9.91 30.03 -7.78
CA ASN A 512 -9.85 30.44 -9.17
C ASN A 512 -9.13 29.38 -9.99
N ASP A 513 -9.67 29.16 -11.18
CA ASP A 513 -9.16 28.20 -12.15
C ASP A 513 -8.09 28.86 -13.05
N ILE A 514 -6.95 28.19 -13.24
CA ILE A 514 -5.93 28.59 -14.21
C ILE A 514 -6.16 27.82 -15.50
N ARG A 515 -6.33 28.54 -16.62
CA ARG A 515 -6.52 27.93 -17.93
C ARG A 515 -5.19 27.46 -18.52
N ILE A 516 -5.13 26.20 -18.94
CA ILE A 516 -3.97 25.61 -19.63
C ILE A 516 -4.42 25.19 -21.04
N PRO A 517 -4.09 25.96 -22.09
CA PRO A 517 -4.55 25.69 -23.45
C PRO A 517 -3.99 24.37 -23.99
N GLY A 518 -4.83 23.44 -24.43
CA GLY A 518 -4.38 22.17 -25.04
C GLY A 518 -4.45 20.93 -24.13
N LEU A 519 -4.79 21.11 -22.85
CA LEU A 519 -5.03 20.02 -21.90
C LEU A 519 -6.33 19.25 -22.25
N GLY A 520 -6.29 17.91 -22.26
CA GLY A 520 -7.47 17.07 -22.52
C GLY A 520 -8.03 17.05 -23.96
N VAL A 521 -7.34 17.64 -24.94
CA VAL A 521 -7.85 17.77 -26.34
C VAL A 521 -7.90 16.42 -27.08
N ASP A 522 -7.01 15.48 -26.76
CA ASP A 522 -6.92 14.18 -27.42
C ASP A 522 -7.69 13.04 -26.72
N ASN A 523 -8.38 13.32 -25.61
CA ASN A 523 -9.10 12.32 -24.82
C ASN A 523 -10.57 12.72 -24.65
N GLU A 524 -11.49 12.03 -25.33
CA GLU A 524 -12.93 12.35 -25.34
C GLU A 524 -13.57 12.36 -23.95
N LYS A 525 -13.02 11.59 -22.99
CA LYS A 525 -13.49 11.59 -21.60
C LYS A 525 -13.19 12.88 -20.83
N PHE A 526 -12.29 13.74 -21.34
CA PHE A 526 -11.69 14.83 -20.57
C PHE A 526 -11.53 16.16 -21.32
N ARG A 527 -12.36 16.42 -22.34
CA ARG A 527 -12.44 17.71 -23.04
C ARG A 527 -12.61 18.94 -22.12
N ASN A 528 -12.94 18.72 -20.83
CA ASN A 528 -13.19 19.76 -19.83
C ASN A 528 -12.05 19.97 -18.82
N LEU A 529 -10.87 19.37 -19.00
CA LEU A 529 -9.68 19.64 -18.16
C LEU A 529 -8.95 20.95 -18.54
N GLY A 530 -9.59 21.86 -19.29
CA GLY A 530 -8.97 23.11 -19.74
C GLY A 530 -8.60 24.08 -18.61
N THR A 531 -8.96 23.76 -17.36
CA THR A 531 -8.61 24.53 -16.17
C THR A 531 -8.09 23.65 -15.03
N VAL A 532 -7.15 24.19 -14.26
CA VAL A 532 -6.63 23.60 -13.02
C VAL A 532 -6.98 24.50 -11.84
N ASP A 533 -7.52 23.92 -10.77
CA ASP A 533 -7.82 24.63 -9.53
C ASP A 533 -6.53 25.13 -8.87
N ARG A 534 -6.39 26.45 -8.70
CA ARG A 534 -5.20 27.09 -8.16
C ARG A 534 -4.89 26.69 -6.71
N ARG A 535 -5.86 26.18 -5.95
CA ARG A 535 -5.66 25.69 -4.58
C ARG A 535 -4.70 24.51 -4.53
N LEU A 536 -4.51 23.78 -5.63
CA LEU A 536 -3.53 22.71 -5.74
C LEU A 536 -2.08 23.23 -5.62
N ALA A 537 -1.82 24.50 -5.97
CA ALA A 537 -0.49 25.11 -5.86
C ALA A 537 0.04 25.15 -4.42
N GLU A 538 -0.85 25.14 -3.42
CA GLU A 538 -0.44 25.17 -2.02
C GLU A 538 0.38 23.94 -1.63
N PHE A 539 0.12 22.78 -2.24
CA PHE A 539 0.87 21.56 -1.94
C PHE A 539 2.27 21.51 -2.57
N LEU A 540 2.59 22.45 -3.47
CA LEU A 540 3.96 22.66 -3.90
C LEU A 540 4.78 23.40 -2.84
N ARG A 541 4.17 24.39 -2.17
CA ARG A 541 4.81 25.20 -1.13
C ARG A 541 4.87 24.46 0.20
N GLU A 542 3.75 23.83 0.56
CA GLU A 542 3.57 23.06 1.78
C GLU A 542 2.95 21.71 1.43
N PRO A 543 3.76 20.69 1.09
CA PRO A 543 3.26 19.35 0.78
C PRO A 543 2.45 18.75 1.93
N LEU A 544 1.39 18.01 1.61
CA LEU A 544 0.60 17.25 2.59
C LEU A 544 1.47 16.20 3.27
N THR A 545 1.57 16.27 4.59
CA THR A 545 2.32 15.32 5.41
C THR A 545 1.40 14.42 6.24
N ARG A 546 1.98 13.46 6.97
CA ARG A 546 1.21 12.65 7.91
C ARG A 546 0.73 13.56 9.06
N TYR A 547 -0.58 13.54 9.34
CA TYR A 547 -1.23 14.43 10.34
C TYR A 547 -1.26 15.91 9.97
N ASP A 548 -1.30 16.22 8.67
CA ASP A 548 -1.42 17.58 8.18
C ASP A 548 -2.63 18.31 8.78
N TYR A 549 -2.40 19.49 9.36
CA TYR A 549 -3.44 20.29 10.04
C TYR A 549 -4.61 20.66 9.11
N ARG A 550 -4.36 20.72 7.79
CA ARG A 550 -5.39 20.97 6.78
C ARG A 550 -6.39 19.82 6.68
N LEU A 551 -5.99 18.60 7.06
CA LEU A 551 -6.83 17.40 7.00
C LEU A 551 -7.47 17.05 8.36
N VAL A 552 -6.88 17.49 9.47
CA VAL A 552 -7.38 17.22 10.83
C VAL A 552 -8.80 17.78 11.05
N GLY A 553 -9.73 17.00 11.60
CA GLY A 553 -11.10 17.49 11.83
C GLY A 553 -11.98 17.54 10.57
N THR A 554 -11.47 17.01 9.45
CA THR A 554 -12.18 16.99 8.17
C THR A 554 -12.50 15.55 7.78
N PRO A 555 -13.39 15.31 6.79
CA PRO A 555 -13.60 13.97 6.23
C PRO A 555 -12.32 13.28 5.71
N TRP A 556 -11.24 14.06 5.51
CA TRP A 556 -9.96 13.64 4.94
C TRP A 556 -8.87 13.41 5.99
N GLU A 557 -9.16 13.47 7.29
CA GLU A 557 -8.18 13.29 8.37
C GLU A 557 -7.39 11.98 8.26
N LYS A 558 -8.06 10.91 7.84
CA LYS A 558 -7.46 9.58 7.62
C LYS A 558 -7.01 9.34 6.18
N MET A 559 -6.77 10.41 5.39
CA MET A 559 -6.32 10.29 4.01
C MET A 559 -5.12 9.33 3.93
N PRO A 560 -5.12 8.33 3.03
CA PRO A 560 -3.99 7.43 2.87
C PRO A 560 -2.71 8.16 2.44
N TYR A 561 -1.55 7.63 2.84
CA TYR A 561 -0.25 8.18 2.43
C TYR A 561 -0.11 8.27 0.90
N ALA A 562 -0.57 7.25 0.18
CA ALA A 562 -0.52 7.21 -1.27
C ALA A 562 -1.30 8.37 -1.94
N ASP A 563 -2.41 8.81 -1.33
CA ASP A 563 -3.24 9.88 -1.90
C ASP A 563 -2.67 11.27 -1.58
N ARG A 564 -2.05 11.45 -0.41
CA ARG A 564 -1.25 12.65 -0.11
C ARG A 564 -0.09 12.82 -1.07
N VAL A 565 0.65 11.74 -1.35
CA VAL A 565 1.79 11.77 -2.29
C VAL A 565 1.31 12.16 -3.70
N LYS A 566 0.19 11.60 -4.19
CA LYS A 566 -0.37 11.98 -5.49
C LYS A 566 -0.72 13.46 -5.60
N LEU A 567 -1.32 14.05 -4.56
CA LEU A 567 -1.65 15.49 -4.52
C LEU A 567 -0.39 16.35 -4.55
N ASN A 568 0.62 15.99 -3.76
CA ASN A 568 1.91 16.70 -3.71
C ASN A 568 2.65 16.61 -5.04
N ASP A 569 2.68 15.43 -5.64
CA ASP A 569 3.35 15.18 -6.92
C ASP A 569 2.64 15.92 -8.06
N ALA A 570 1.31 15.94 -8.08
CA ALA A 570 0.55 16.71 -9.06
C ALA A 570 0.79 18.22 -8.91
N ALA A 571 0.79 18.74 -7.68
CA ALA A 571 1.11 20.14 -7.41
C ALA A 571 2.52 20.50 -7.91
N LYS A 572 3.50 19.63 -7.65
CA LYS A 572 4.88 19.78 -8.13
C LYS A 572 5.01 19.68 -9.63
N LEU A 573 4.25 18.79 -10.28
CA LEU A 573 4.30 18.60 -11.72
C LEU A 573 3.72 19.81 -12.47
N ILE A 574 2.66 20.43 -11.92
CA ILE A 574 1.92 21.51 -12.57
C ILE A 574 2.48 22.89 -12.23
N PHE A 575 2.77 23.17 -10.95
CA PHE A 575 3.05 24.53 -10.48
C PHE A 575 4.55 24.85 -10.36
N ARG A 576 5.45 23.88 -10.56
CA ARG A 576 6.90 24.14 -10.54
C ARG A 576 7.37 25.01 -11.70
N ASP A 577 6.69 24.92 -12.84
CA ASP A 577 6.98 25.70 -14.06
C ASP A 577 5.69 25.91 -14.86
N ILE A 578 4.71 26.60 -14.26
CA ILE A 578 3.38 26.75 -14.84
C ILE A 578 3.39 27.61 -16.12
N ASP A 579 4.25 28.63 -16.18
CA ASP A 579 4.35 29.51 -17.35
C ASP A 579 4.98 28.78 -18.55
N GLY A 580 6.05 28.01 -18.32
CA GLY A 580 6.63 27.14 -19.33
C GLY A 580 5.64 26.09 -19.82
N LEU A 581 4.80 25.55 -18.93
CA LEU A 581 3.75 24.60 -19.26
C LEU A 581 2.66 25.18 -20.17
N ILE A 582 2.21 26.40 -19.88
CA ILE A 582 1.20 27.13 -20.67
C ILE A 582 1.75 27.41 -22.07
N GLU A 583 3.00 27.85 -22.17
CA GLU A 583 3.68 28.09 -23.46
C GLU A 583 3.85 26.78 -24.27
N GLU A 584 4.22 25.70 -23.60
CA GLU A 584 4.45 24.39 -24.21
C GLU A 584 3.14 23.77 -24.73
N ALA A 585 2.06 23.87 -23.96
CA ALA A 585 0.75 23.41 -24.36
C ALA A 585 0.17 24.26 -25.51
N ALA A 586 0.36 25.59 -25.49
CA ALA A 586 -0.06 26.50 -26.56
C ALA A 586 0.69 26.27 -27.89
N THR A 587 1.96 25.86 -27.85
CA THR A 587 2.78 25.65 -29.06
C THR A 587 2.65 24.24 -29.65
N THR A 588 2.04 23.30 -28.95
CA THR A 588 1.89 21.89 -29.38
C THR A 588 1.17 21.74 -30.74
N PRO A 589 0.04 22.43 -31.02
CA PRO A 589 -0.62 22.34 -32.33
C PRO A 589 0.24 22.87 -33.49
N GLN A 590 1.02 23.92 -33.25
CA GLN A 590 1.91 24.50 -34.25
C GLN A 590 3.09 23.59 -34.56
N ARG A 591 3.64 22.92 -33.54
CA ARG A 591 4.70 21.91 -33.68
C ARG A 591 4.20 20.69 -34.45
N LEU A 592 3.00 20.21 -34.14
CA LEU A 592 2.34 19.14 -34.88
C LEU A 592 2.17 19.52 -36.36
N ALA A 593 1.65 20.71 -36.66
CA ALA A 593 1.46 21.18 -38.03
C ALA A 593 2.79 21.27 -38.81
N ARG A 594 3.88 21.73 -38.15
CA ARG A 594 5.23 21.75 -38.75
C ARG A 594 5.78 20.35 -39.01
N LEU A 595 5.54 19.41 -38.09
CA LEU A 595 5.92 18.00 -38.25
C LEU A 595 5.13 17.33 -39.39
N THR A 596 3.82 17.53 -39.48
CA THR A 596 2.98 17.02 -40.60
C THR A 596 3.50 17.51 -41.95
N ARG A 597 3.83 18.80 -42.06
CA ARG A 597 4.36 19.38 -43.31
C ARG A 597 5.69 18.75 -43.71
N LEU A 598 6.54 18.44 -42.74
CA LEU A 598 7.81 17.77 -42.98
C LEU A 598 7.65 16.28 -43.31
N GLU A 599 6.70 15.60 -42.68
CA GLU A 599 6.38 14.21 -43.00
C GLU A 599 5.82 14.07 -44.41
N ASN A 600 4.91 14.96 -44.81
CA ASN A 600 4.36 14.98 -46.16
C ASN A 600 5.44 15.25 -47.21
N SER A 601 6.45 16.08 -46.90
CA SER A 601 7.56 16.34 -47.83
C SER A 601 8.62 15.25 -47.84
N LEU A 602 8.58 14.30 -46.89
CA LEU A 602 9.50 13.18 -46.77
C LEU A 602 8.80 11.81 -46.89
N ASN A 603 7.54 11.78 -47.34
CA ASN A 603 6.66 10.62 -47.27
C ASN A 603 7.28 9.37 -47.89
N ASP A 604 7.96 9.52 -49.03
CA ASP A 604 8.59 8.42 -49.76
C ASP A 604 9.91 7.95 -49.12
N SER A 605 10.54 8.80 -48.29
CA SER A 605 11.84 8.53 -47.68
C SER A 605 11.72 7.97 -46.27
N ILE A 606 10.66 8.31 -45.52
CA ILE A 606 10.49 7.93 -44.10
C ILE A 606 10.50 6.41 -43.89
N PRO A 607 9.80 5.58 -44.67
CA PRO A 607 9.79 4.13 -44.47
C PRO A 607 11.20 3.51 -44.52
N GLY A 608 12.01 3.87 -45.53
CA GLY A 608 13.38 3.40 -45.65
C GLY A 608 14.30 3.92 -44.54
N MET A 609 14.07 5.14 -44.04
CA MET A 609 14.80 5.70 -42.91
C MET A 609 14.52 4.95 -41.59
N LEU A 610 13.27 4.55 -41.34
CA LEU A 610 12.89 3.75 -40.18
C LEU A 610 13.45 2.32 -40.26
N GLU A 611 13.49 1.74 -41.46
CA GLU A 611 14.10 0.42 -41.68
C GLU A 611 15.61 0.43 -41.41
N ILE A 612 16.33 1.46 -41.85
CA ILE A 612 17.76 1.63 -41.55
C ILE A 612 17.99 1.76 -40.04
N MET A 613 17.17 2.54 -39.33
CA MET A 613 17.26 2.67 -37.87
C MET A 613 17.00 1.35 -37.14
N GLN A 614 16.03 0.57 -37.61
CA GLN A 614 15.73 -0.77 -37.08
C GLN A 614 16.91 -1.72 -37.28
N ARG A 615 17.54 -1.70 -38.46
CA ARG A 615 18.75 -2.51 -38.75
C ARG A 615 19.96 -2.08 -37.92
N ILE A 616 20.14 -0.78 -37.69
CA ILE A 616 21.19 -0.25 -36.80
C ILE A 616 20.98 -0.76 -35.36
N ARG A 617 19.73 -0.77 -34.88
CA ARG A 617 19.36 -1.32 -33.57
C ARG A 617 19.68 -2.81 -33.47
N GLU A 618 19.26 -3.60 -34.46
CA GLU A 618 19.54 -5.04 -34.51
C GLU A 618 21.04 -5.34 -34.51
N HIS A 619 21.85 -4.47 -35.11
CA HIS A 619 23.31 -4.56 -35.08
C HIS A 619 23.92 -4.12 -33.74
N ALA A 620 23.40 -3.07 -33.10
CA ALA A 620 23.87 -2.59 -31.81
C ALA A 620 23.68 -3.63 -30.69
N ASN A 621 22.57 -4.37 -30.72
CA ASN A 621 22.27 -5.45 -29.76
C ASN A 621 23.15 -6.70 -29.93
N ARG A 622 23.97 -6.78 -30.99
CA ARG A 622 24.92 -7.88 -31.25
C ARG A 622 26.33 -7.65 -30.71
N GLY A 623 26.57 -6.58 -29.94
CA GLY A 623 27.75 -6.47 -29.07
C GLY A 623 29.07 -6.05 -29.72
N ASN A 624 29.05 -5.35 -30.86
CA ASN A 624 30.27 -4.73 -31.41
C ASN A 624 30.40 -3.29 -30.90
N GLY A 625 31.23 -3.10 -29.87
CA GLY A 625 31.38 -1.91 -29.02
C GLY A 625 31.85 -0.61 -29.70
N TRP A 626 31.18 -0.18 -30.76
CA TRP A 626 31.44 1.09 -31.44
C TRP A 626 30.36 2.16 -31.18
N PHE A 627 29.27 1.83 -30.47
CA PHE A 627 28.18 2.73 -30.12
C PHE A 627 27.64 2.47 -28.72
N ASP A 628 27.32 3.53 -27.98
CA ASP A 628 26.63 3.46 -26.68
C ASP A 628 25.18 3.04 -26.88
N ALA A 629 24.92 1.73 -26.79
CA ALA A 629 23.62 1.10 -27.03
C ALA A 629 22.51 1.66 -26.12
N THR A 630 22.84 2.09 -24.90
CA THR A 630 21.85 2.43 -23.87
C THR A 630 21.14 3.77 -24.09
N LYS A 631 21.80 4.76 -24.72
CA LYS A 631 21.18 6.05 -25.08
C LYS A 631 20.41 6.01 -26.40
N THR A 632 20.71 5.05 -27.27
CA THR A 632 20.23 5.01 -28.66
C THR A 632 18.96 4.15 -28.80
N GLU A 633 18.81 3.11 -27.97
CA GLU A 633 17.70 2.16 -28.06
C GLU A 633 16.35 2.76 -27.63
N ALA A 634 16.31 3.52 -26.53
CA ALA A 634 15.08 4.17 -26.05
C ALA A 634 14.56 5.28 -27.00
N SER A 635 15.48 6.00 -27.67
CA SER A 635 15.13 7.06 -28.61
C SER A 635 14.54 6.49 -29.91
N ILE A 636 15.15 5.45 -30.49
CA ILE A 636 14.67 4.81 -31.73
C ILE A 636 13.30 4.15 -31.54
N ASP A 637 13.05 3.49 -30.40
CA ASP A 637 11.76 2.84 -30.13
C ASP A 637 10.63 3.83 -29.96
N THR A 638 10.88 4.91 -29.21
CA THR A 638 9.90 6.00 -29.02
C THR A 638 9.56 6.66 -30.36
N ILE A 639 10.57 6.89 -31.21
CA ILE A 639 10.42 7.46 -32.56
C ILE A 639 9.58 6.55 -33.47
N ASN A 640 9.93 5.26 -33.55
CA ASN A 640 9.22 4.29 -34.40
C ASN A 640 7.76 4.09 -33.94
N GLN A 641 7.53 4.07 -32.64
CA GLN A 641 6.20 3.92 -32.06
C GLN A 641 5.33 5.16 -32.28
N ALA A 642 5.89 6.36 -32.10
CA ALA A 642 5.19 7.63 -32.32
C ALA A 642 4.73 7.78 -33.78
N TYR A 643 5.59 7.44 -34.75
CA TYR A 643 5.23 7.46 -36.17
C TYR A 643 4.12 6.46 -36.50
N ARG A 644 4.28 5.18 -36.08
CA ARG A 644 3.28 4.13 -36.35
C ARG A 644 1.91 4.45 -35.76
N ALA A 645 1.87 4.93 -34.52
CA ALA A 645 0.63 5.34 -33.86
C ALA A 645 -0.08 6.48 -34.60
N ARG A 646 0.69 7.40 -35.18
CA ARG A 646 0.15 8.55 -35.92
C ARG A 646 -0.36 8.16 -37.31
N MET A 647 0.35 7.28 -38.02
CA MET A 647 -0.12 6.72 -39.29
C MET A 647 -1.42 5.92 -39.10
N ALA A 648 -1.52 5.16 -38.01
CA ALA A 648 -2.76 4.46 -37.66
C ALA A 648 -3.93 5.44 -37.39
N LYS A 649 -3.68 6.54 -36.65
CA LYS A 649 -4.70 7.57 -36.38
C LYS A 649 -5.12 8.30 -37.67
N LEU A 650 -4.19 8.61 -38.56
CA LEU A 650 -4.48 9.23 -39.87
C LEU A 650 -5.32 8.29 -40.75
N LYS A 651 -4.95 7.00 -40.83
CA LYS A 651 -5.70 5.99 -41.56
C LYS A 651 -7.12 5.81 -41.01
N ALA A 652 -7.27 5.77 -39.68
CA ALA A 652 -8.57 5.72 -39.04
C ALA A 652 -9.42 6.98 -39.32
N LEU A 653 -8.81 8.17 -39.36
CA LEU A 653 -9.50 9.43 -39.67
C LEU A 653 -9.92 9.51 -41.14
N GLU A 654 -9.11 8.97 -42.06
CA GLU A 654 -9.46 8.82 -43.47
C GLU A 654 -10.60 7.82 -43.65
N GLU A 655 -10.53 6.65 -42.99
CA GLU A 655 -11.59 5.64 -42.96
C GLU A 655 -12.92 6.21 -42.43
N GLN A 656 -12.87 7.01 -41.36
CA GLN A 656 -14.02 7.70 -40.76
C GLN A 656 -14.58 8.80 -41.69
N LYS A 657 -13.73 9.53 -42.42
CA LYS A 657 -14.16 10.47 -43.47
C LYS A 657 -14.85 9.75 -44.62
N THR A 658 -14.32 8.63 -45.09
CA THR A 658 -14.99 7.80 -46.11
C THR A 658 -16.31 7.22 -45.61
N GLN A 659 -16.41 6.81 -44.34
CA GLN A 659 -17.67 6.34 -43.76
C GLN A 659 -18.72 7.47 -43.65
N ASN A 660 -18.31 8.69 -43.26
CA ASN A 660 -19.20 9.85 -43.22
C ASN A 660 -19.61 10.36 -44.62
N LEU A 661 -18.80 10.13 -45.66
CA LEU A 661 -19.14 10.39 -47.06
C LEU A 661 -20.11 9.34 -47.64
N VAL A 662 -20.12 8.11 -47.10
CA VAL A 662 -21.01 7.01 -47.53
C VAL A 662 -22.37 7.06 -46.82
N ALA A 663 -22.45 7.63 -45.61
CA ALA A 663 -23.68 7.70 -44.80
C ALA A 663 -24.53 8.98 -45.03
N GLY A 664 -24.66 9.44 -46.27
CA GLY A 664 -25.19 10.77 -46.64
C GLY A 664 -26.39 11.30 -45.84
N GLY A 665 -26.21 12.50 -45.26
CA GLY A 665 -27.30 13.46 -45.03
C GLY A 665 -27.39 14.12 -43.65
N SER A 666 -27.00 15.40 -43.59
CA SER A 666 -27.35 16.46 -42.61
C SER A 666 -26.28 16.80 -41.55
N ALA A 667 -25.69 17.97 -41.74
CA ALA A 667 -24.76 18.63 -40.83
C ALA A 667 -25.42 19.04 -39.49
N PRO A 668 -24.67 19.03 -38.38
CA PRO A 668 -24.79 20.03 -37.35
C PRO A 668 -23.66 21.07 -37.49
N THR A 669 -24.06 22.33 -37.44
CA THR A 669 -23.28 23.57 -37.49
C THR A 669 -21.99 23.51 -36.65
N GLU A 670 -20.82 23.46 -37.31
CA GLU A 670 -19.55 23.81 -36.69
C GLU A 670 -19.40 25.33 -36.66
N GLN A 671 -19.32 25.87 -35.44
CA GLN A 671 -18.80 27.20 -35.19
C GLN A 671 -17.39 27.30 -35.77
N ALA A 672 -17.21 28.26 -36.66
CA ALA A 672 -15.91 28.64 -37.22
C ALA A 672 -14.91 28.93 -36.10
N ASN A 673 -13.83 28.15 -36.03
CA ASN A 673 -12.58 28.60 -35.45
C ASN A 673 -11.59 28.84 -36.59
N VAL A 674 -11.43 30.13 -36.87
CA VAL A 674 -10.63 30.73 -37.92
C VAL A 674 -9.15 30.32 -37.78
N LEU A 675 -8.59 29.68 -38.81
CA LEU A 675 -7.16 29.81 -39.13
C LEU A 675 -7.02 31.05 -40.04
N PRO A 676 -6.08 31.97 -39.78
CA PRO A 676 -5.87 33.13 -40.64
C PRO A 676 -5.26 32.69 -41.97
N SER A 677 -5.96 33.01 -43.05
CA SER A 677 -5.52 32.94 -44.43
C SER A 677 -4.36 33.92 -44.65
N VAL A 678 -3.20 33.42 -45.06
CA VAL A 678 -2.18 34.24 -45.74
C VAL A 678 -2.53 34.23 -47.22
N GLN A 679 -3.16 35.30 -47.69
CA GLN A 679 -3.25 35.60 -49.11
C GLN A 679 -1.88 36.08 -49.61
N ASN A 680 -1.30 35.34 -50.56
CA ASN A 680 -0.29 35.88 -51.45
C ASN A 680 -1.01 36.63 -52.58
N ASN A 681 -0.78 37.93 -52.67
CA ASN A 681 -1.07 38.72 -53.87
C ASN A 681 0.07 38.52 -54.88
N PRO A 682 -0.18 38.16 -56.15
CA PRO A 682 0.77 38.36 -57.22
C PRO A 682 0.49 39.67 -57.99
N ALA A 683 1.55 40.45 -58.22
CA ALA A 683 1.74 41.47 -59.25
C ALA A 683 0.84 42.72 -59.28
N LYS A 684 1.34 43.83 -58.74
CA LYS A 684 1.97 44.94 -59.49
C LYS A 684 2.66 45.92 -58.54
#